data_AF-A0A7D9ETB1-F1
#
_entry.id   AF-A0A7D9ETB1-F1
#
_cell.length_a   1.000
_cell.length_b   1.000
_cell.length_c   1.000
_cell.angle_alpha   90.00
_cell.angle_beta   90.00
_cell.angle_gamma   90.00
#
_symmetry.space_group_name_H-M   'P 1'
#
loop_
_entity.id
_entity.type
_entity.pdbx_description
1 polymer ?
#
loop_
_entity_poly.entity_id
_entity_poly.type
_entity_poly.pdbx_seq_one_letter_code
_entity_poly.pdbx_strand_id
1 'polypeptide(L)'
;MPARLLILLVFVLGTVYAEPYKCRGVYNPSDYIGKLRVPNNCDVIKQPDCPSSWKSGIPEGSETSVPMIYQNFLNCHEGCTSCGYVPIDPKSGEVLGKSGVTIGRGVDLGSKSRASFTSLSSILVDKLEPYFGLKRNLAACATIERSLGLTLEEANILTDAVTNDVVEKVSKKYDSDKDENALAFASVPRGIRTAIVSVWYQFGHHSAYPKFWGFVTKNDWDNAIKELRYFYKNPNEQARGDLIRRSNEADIIEATLLRCNRSVDVVLLIDESGSVGSINFQESLDFVKNMTKAFPDEKLSGKNGTRFGLSTFSTSYKSHFYLSNYTKQSSYLSAISRVSYASGSTYLGEALEEILTDQFTEERGLRPEVDGVPRILIVLTDGEANDNVSIPAKNVRDENIVIYAIGIGEYNLEQLKEIASSESHVYTLSTFTELEKFISMLTASSCYEPRPVSLNETIITNVAKDTYQYFSYKVKESSNLEISVADLSGSTFVYVSRTNPHPSKYDNDISFNLSQQKKKIIVIPARPIPDTRRKRSTDVDDERTRQIYVSVTSDTESAQFKIEANECNPLNCTEGTNEIPTTQPPTTHLSTTTGTPSATATTTTKKPTATATPTTTTLKSSARVVIATKFVVVCFAMLITLLEIHDI
;
A
#
# COMPACT_ATOMS: atom_id res chain seq x y z
N MET A 1 16.16 2.46 71.42
CA MET A 1 15.22 1.96 70.40
C MET A 1 14.85 3.06 69.39
N PRO A 2 15.67 3.38 68.36
CA PRO A 2 15.26 4.32 67.31
C PRO A 2 15.22 3.72 65.89
N ALA A 3 15.64 2.47 65.69
CA ALA A 3 15.72 1.86 64.34
C ALA A 3 14.34 1.49 63.73
N ARG A 4 13.28 1.38 64.54
CA ARG A 4 11.93 1.02 64.05
C ARG A 4 11.10 2.21 63.55
N LEU A 5 11.45 3.45 63.93
CA LEU A 5 10.71 4.63 63.50
C LEU A 5 11.19 5.17 62.14
N LEU A 6 12.47 4.99 61.82
CA LEU A 6 13.04 5.38 60.52
C LEU A 6 12.57 4.46 59.38
N ILE A 7 12.37 3.17 59.66
CA ILE A 7 11.84 2.20 58.68
C ILE A 7 10.37 2.51 58.37
N LEU A 8 9.58 3.01 59.34
CA LEU A 8 8.20 3.42 59.08
C LEU A 8 8.12 4.71 58.24
N LEU A 9 9.05 5.65 58.40
CA LEU A 9 9.08 6.89 57.61
C LEU A 9 9.57 6.66 56.16
N VAL A 10 10.51 5.73 55.95
CA VAL A 10 10.93 5.30 54.60
C VAL A 10 9.83 4.46 53.93
N PHE A 11 9.04 3.68 54.68
CA PHE A 11 7.86 3.00 54.12
C PHE A 11 6.68 3.94 53.83
N VAL A 12 6.50 5.02 54.60
CA VAL A 12 5.40 6.00 54.37
C VAL A 12 5.75 7.03 53.29
N LEU A 13 7.03 7.32 53.05
CA LEU A 13 7.47 8.19 51.93
C LEU A 13 7.89 7.42 50.66
N GLY A 14 8.16 6.12 50.76
CA GLY A 14 8.53 5.24 49.64
C GLY A 14 7.36 4.59 48.90
N THR A 15 6.13 4.73 49.42
CA THR A 15 4.91 4.33 48.71
C THR A 15 4.07 5.56 48.40
N VAL A 16 4.56 6.41 47.49
CA VAL A 16 3.63 7.04 46.56
C VAL A 16 3.09 5.90 45.69
N TYR A 17 2.08 5.20 46.22
CA TYR A 17 1.12 4.57 45.34
C TYR A 17 0.65 5.69 44.42
N ALA A 18 1.08 5.64 43.16
CA ALA A 18 0.40 6.38 42.11
C ALA A 18 -1.08 6.06 42.29
N GLU A 19 -1.88 7.02 42.74
CA GLU A 19 -3.32 6.85 42.78
C GLU A 19 -3.75 6.33 41.41
N PRO A 20 -4.69 5.36 41.34
CA PRO A 20 -5.20 4.92 40.06
C PRO A 20 -5.72 6.16 39.34
N TYR A 21 -5.07 6.49 38.23
CA TYR A 21 -5.33 7.68 37.41
C TYR A 21 -6.84 7.85 37.21
N LYS A 22 -7.44 8.85 37.88
CA LYS A 22 -8.85 9.21 37.69
C LYS A 22 -8.91 10.29 36.62
N CYS A 23 -9.30 9.91 35.42
CA CYS A 23 -9.52 10.80 34.29
C CYS A 23 -10.46 11.95 34.72
N ARG A 24 -9.96 13.20 34.75
CA ARG A 24 -10.74 14.36 35.22
C ARG A 24 -11.62 14.98 34.13
N GLY A 25 -11.38 14.63 32.87
CA GLY A 25 -12.15 15.09 31.71
C GLY A 25 -13.09 14.02 31.17
N VAL A 26 -14.25 14.43 30.66
CA VAL A 26 -15.11 13.56 29.84
C VAL A 26 -14.42 13.42 28.49
N TYR A 27 -13.97 12.20 28.17
CA TYR A 27 -13.49 11.86 26.83
C TYR A 27 -14.56 12.21 25.80
N ASN A 28 -14.26 13.15 24.89
CA ASN A 28 -15.15 13.50 23.79
C ASN A 28 -14.58 13.02 22.45
N PRO A 29 -15.20 12.01 21.81
CA PRO A 29 -14.78 11.48 20.52
C PRO A 29 -14.64 12.53 19.40
N SER A 30 -15.32 13.67 19.49
CA SER A 30 -15.29 14.73 18.46
C SER A 30 -14.04 15.61 18.46
N ASP A 31 -13.20 15.54 19.52
CA ASP A 31 -12.00 16.38 19.65
C ASP A 31 -10.79 15.83 18.87
N TYR A 32 -11.03 14.84 18.01
CA TYR A 32 -10.03 14.05 17.31
C TYR A 32 -10.43 13.82 15.84
N ILE A 33 -9.45 13.82 14.92
CA ILE A 33 -9.69 13.74 13.47
C ILE A 33 -9.35 12.34 12.92
N GLY A 34 -10.22 11.78 12.07
CA GLY A 34 -9.91 10.64 11.19
C GLY A 34 -9.71 9.27 11.86
N LYS A 35 -9.00 8.34 11.18
CA LYS A 35 -8.71 6.98 11.66
C LYS A 35 -7.52 6.89 12.63
N LEU A 36 -6.66 7.91 12.67
CA LEU A 36 -5.44 7.97 13.51
C LEU A 36 -5.59 8.85 14.76
N ARG A 37 -6.74 9.54 14.93
CA ARG A 37 -7.17 10.34 16.10
C ARG A 37 -5.99 11.01 16.84
N VAL A 38 -5.32 11.90 16.11
CA VAL A 38 -4.28 12.79 16.64
C VAL A 38 -4.97 14.06 17.19
N PRO A 39 -4.49 14.68 18.29
CA PRO A 39 -5.03 15.96 18.77
C PRO A 39 -5.12 17.01 17.64
N ASN A 40 -6.13 17.87 17.66
CA ASN A 40 -6.39 18.87 16.60
C ASN A 40 -5.21 19.83 16.29
N ASN A 41 -4.23 19.92 17.19
CA ASN A 41 -3.04 20.75 17.09
C ASN A 41 -1.76 19.98 16.67
N CYS A 42 -1.91 18.76 16.15
CA CYS A 42 -0.78 17.93 15.76
C CYS A 42 -0.58 17.85 14.26
N ASP A 43 0.66 18.11 13.86
CA ASP A 43 1.10 17.95 12.48
C ASP A 43 1.23 16.46 12.16
N VAL A 44 0.28 15.92 11.39
CA VAL A 44 0.47 14.62 10.75
C VAL A 44 1.59 14.80 9.74
N ILE A 45 2.73 14.14 9.99
CA ILE A 45 3.89 14.20 9.11
C ILE A 45 3.44 13.61 7.77
N LYS A 46 3.68 14.33 6.66
CA LYS A 46 3.43 13.80 5.32
C LYS A 46 4.03 12.41 5.24
N GLN A 47 3.20 11.42 4.89
CA GLN A 47 3.68 10.07 4.67
C GLN A 47 4.85 10.11 3.67
N PRO A 48 5.85 9.23 3.82
CA PRO A 48 6.84 9.04 2.77
C PRO A 48 6.14 8.78 1.43
N ASP A 49 6.82 9.04 0.30
CA ASP A 49 6.31 8.67 -1.02
C ASP A 49 6.16 7.14 -1.08
N CYS A 50 4.98 6.68 -0.67
CA CYS A 50 4.62 5.28 -0.61
C CYS A 50 4.14 4.87 -1.99
N PRO A 51 4.75 3.83 -2.59
CA PRO A 51 4.32 3.40 -3.89
C PRO A 51 2.88 2.88 -3.80
N SER A 52 2.12 3.09 -4.88
CA SER A 52 0.76 2.58 -5.00
C SER A 52 0.69 1.05 -5.07
N SER A 53 1.84 0.39 -5.30
CA SER A 53 2.03 -1.05 -5.33
C SER A 53 3.43 -1.44 -4.85
N TRP A 54 3.56 -2.61 -4.24
CA TRP A 54 4.85 -3.19 -3.83
C TRP A 54 5.29 -4.36 -4.72
N LYS A 55 4.58 -4.60 -5.83
CA LYS A 55 4.91 -5.69 -6.79
C LYS A 55 6.24 -5.52 -7.48
N SER A 56 6.73 -4.30 -7.58
CA SER A 56 8.10 -4.00 -8.03
C SER A 56 9.14 -4.38 -6.97
N GLY A 57 8.76 -4.89 -5.81
CA GLY A 57 9.68 -5.22 -4.74
C GLY A 57 10.25 -3.98 -4.07
N ILE A 58 11.46 -4.11 -3.54
CA ILE A 58 12.18 -3.06 -2.83
C ILE A 58 13.61 -2.95 -3.36
N PRO A 59 14.24 -1.76 -3.30
CA PRO A 59 15.63 -1.62 -3.72
C PRO A 59 16.60 -2.44 -2.85
N GLU A 60 17.40 -3.28 -3.50
CA GLU A 60 18.61 -3.87 -2.92
C GLU A 60 19.74 -2.82 -3.08
N GLY A 61 20.14 -2.15 -2.00
CA GLY A 61 21.24 -1.18 -2.08
C GLY A 61 22.62 -1.88 -2.04
N SER A 62 23.71 -1.11 -2.16
CA SER A 62 25.08 -1.64 -2.02
C SER A 62 25.37 -2.10 -0.58
N GLU A 63 25.94 -3.31 -0.42
CA GLU A 63 26.12 -4.04 0.85
C GLU A 63 26.70 -3.24 2.04
N THR A 64 27.45 -2.16 1.79
CA THR A 64 28.18 -1.43 2.84
C THR A 64 27.37 -0.34 3.56
N SER A 65 26.14 -0.02 3.14
CA SER A 65 25.33 1.06 3.74
C SER A 65 23.84 0.75 3.91
N VAL A 66 23.42 -0.48 3.62
CA VAL A 66 21.99 -0.84 3.58
C VAL A 66 21.52 -1.38 4.93
N PRO A 67 20.49 -0.76 5.55
CA PRO A 67 19.86 -1.32 6.73
C PRO A 67 19.33 -2.74 6.46
N MET A 68 19.37 -3.60 7.48
CA MET A 68 18.99 -5.03 7.41
C MET A 68 17.58 -5.28 6.81
N ILE A 69 16.71 -4.27 6.83
CA ILE A 69 15.40 -4.26 6.17
C ILE A 69 15.15 -2.96 5.40
N TYR A 70 14.10 -2.89 4.59
CA TYR A 70 13.62 -1.65 3.98
C TYR A 70 12.59 -0.98 4.90
N GLN A 71 13.08 -0.14 5.80
CA GLN A 71 12.28 0.57 6.79
C GLN A 71 11.08 1.31 6.16
N ASN A 72 11.24 1.86 4.95
CA ASN A 72 10.18 2.59 4.28
C ASN A 72 8.92 1.73 4.00
N PHE A 73 9.07 0.41 3.86
CA PHE A 73 7.94 -0.51 3.77
C PHE A 73 7.07 -0.45 5.03
N LEU A 74 7.69 -0.62 6.21
CA LEU A 74 6.99 -0.53 7.50
C LEU A 74 6.34 0.84 7.65
N ASN A 75 7.10 1.88 7.30
CA ASN A 75 6.67 3.27 7.42
C ASN A 75 5.39 3.57 6.63
N CYS A 76 5.28 3.03 5.41
CA CYS A 76 4.10 3.19 4.57
C CYS A 76 2.85 2.53 5.15
N HIS A 77 3.03 1.53 6.02
CA HIS A 77 1.94 0.80 6.65
C HIS A 77 1.58 1.30 8.06
N GLU A 78 2.55 1.83 8.82
CA GLU A 78 2.33 2.37 10.17
C GLU A 78 1.90 3.84 10.18
N GLY A 79 2.21 4.59 9.12
CA GLY A 79 2.14 6.05 9.14
C GLY A 79 3.21 6.68 10.06
N CYS A 80 3.22 8.00 10.21
CA CYS A 80 4.12 8.68 11.13
C CYS A 80 3.41 9.85 11.83
N THR A 81 3.49 9.90 13.16
CA THR A 81 2.98 11.02 13.95
C THR A 81 4.08 11.57 14.85
N SER A 82 4.21 12.91 14.88
CA SER A 82 5.02 13.62 15.87
C SER A 82 4.35 13.69 17.24
N CYS A 83 3.06 13.33 17.30
CA CYS A 83 2.27 13.36 18.51
C CYS A 83 1.80 11.97 18.96
N GLY A 84 1.65 11.82 20.27
CA GLY A 84 1.03 10.64 20.88
C GLY A 84 -0.46 10.58 20.56
N TYR A 85 -0.92 9.42 20.10
CA TYR A 85 -2.33 9.12 19.83
C TYR A 85 -2.69 7.76 20.41
N VAL A 86 -3.98 7.38 20.38
CA VAL A 86 -4.41 6.03 20.77
C VAL A 86 -5.30 5.45 19.66
N PRO A 87 -4.97 4.27 19.11
CA PRO A 87 -5.83 3.61 18.12
C PRO A 87 -7.22 3.30 18.66
N ILE A 88 -8.25 3.60 17.88
CA ILE A 88 -9.65 3.41 18.27
C ILE A 88 -10.51 2.89 17.11
N ASP A 89 -11.68 2.33 17.43
CA ASP A 89 -12.67 1.92 16.44
C ASP A 89 -13.35 3.18 15.86
N PRO A 90 -13.33 3.38 14.53
CA PRO A 90 -13.88 4.60 13.92
C PRO A 90 -15.42 4.66 13.96
N LYS A 91 -16.11 3.52 14.11
CA LYS A 91 -17.57 3.43 14.20
C LYS A 91 -18.06 3.65 15.63
N SER A 92 -17.41 3.04 16.63
CA SER A 92 -17.84 3.13 18.03
C SER A 92 -17.13 4.25 18.80
N GLY A 93 -15.95 4.67 18.37
CA GLY A 93 -15.10 5.63 19.09
C GLY A 93 -14.36 5.03 20.30
N GLU A 94 -14.45 3.72 20.52
CA GLU A 94 -13.80 3.03 21.64
C GLU A 94 -12.34 2.68 21.33
N VAL A 95 -11.48 2.64 22.37
CA VAL A 95 -10.08 2.23 22.20
C VAL A 95 -9.97 0.79 21.72
N LEU A 96 -9.20 0.56 20.66
CA LEU A 96 -9.01 -0.78 20.09
C LEU A 96 -8.27 -1.68 21.08
N GLY A 97 -8.86 -2.84 21.39
CA GLY A 97 -8.21 -3.92 22.14
C GLY A 97 -7.58 -3.51 23.48
N LYS A 98 -6.24 -3.56 23.55
CA LYS A 98 -5.43 -3.19 24.73
C LYS A 98 -4.42 -2.09 24.40
N SER A 99 -4.69 -1.28 23.36
CA SER A 99 -3.76 -0.28 22.85
C SER A 99 -3.34 0.73 23.90
N GLY A 100 -2.05 1.09 23.89
CA GLY A 100 -1.50 2.20 24.65
C GLY A 100 -1.40 3.48 23.82
N VAL A 101 -0.61 4.43 24.33
CA VAL A 101 -0.25 5.63 23.57
C VAL A 101 0.76 5.25 22.49
N THR A 102 0.42 5.53 21.25
CA THR A 102 1.22 5.26 20.06
C THR A 102 1.83 6.57 19.55
N ILE A 103 3.10 6.55 19.14
CA ILE A 103 3.79 7.71 18.57
C ILE A 103 4.82 7.29 17.52
N GLY A 104 5.32 8.24 16.73
CA GLY A 104 6.29 7.97 15.67
C GLY A 104 5.63 7.10 14.62
N ARG A 105 6.30 6.01 14.22
CA ARG A 105 5.77 5.05 13.25
C ARG A 105 5.21 3.81 13.93
N GLY A 106 4.14 4.01 14.71
CA GLY A 106 3.40 2.91 15.33
C GLY A 106 3.99 2.38 16.65
N VAL A 107 4.88 3.13 17.31
CA VAL A 107 5.50 2.69 18.58
C VAL A 107 4.47 2.76 19.72
N ASP A 108 3.91 1.60 20.12
CA ASP A 108 2.99 1.48 21.26
C ASP A 108 3.74 1.51 22.60
N LEU A 109 3.74 2.67 23.26
CA LEU A 109 4.36 2.91 24.57
C LEU A 109 3.69 2.11 25.70
N GLY A 110 2.44 1.68 25.53
CA GLY A 110 1.75 0.82 26.49
C GLY A 110 2.36 -0.57 26.63
N SER A 111 3.22 -0.97 25.69
CA SER A 111 4.00 -2.21 25.71
C SER A 111 5.46 -2.03 26.16
N LYS A 112 5.87 -0.80 26.46
CA LYS A 112 7.28 -0.42 26.65
C LYS A 112 7.58 -0.01 28.09
N SER A 113 8.87 0.07 28.38
CA SER A 113 9.43 0.58 29.63
C SER A 113 10.76 1.27 29.35
N ARG A 114 11.40 1.86 30.36
CA ARG A 114 12.74 2.46 30.23
C ARG A 114 13.77 1.48 29.65
N ALA A 115 13.69 0.20 30.01
CA ALA A 115 14.56 -0.87 29.49
C ALA A 115 14.36 -1.15 27.99
N SER A 116 13.26 -0.70 27.40
CA SER A 116 13.00 -0.83 25.96
C SER A 116 13.78 0.20 25.11
N PHE A 117 14.45 1.17 25.72
CA PHE A 117 15.02 2.33 25.04
C PHE A 117 16.46 2.64 25.49
N THR A 118 17.27 1.60 25.69
CA THR A 118 18.66 1.75 26.17
C THR A 118 19.58 2.48 25.18
N SER A 119 19.22 2.52 23.90
CA SER A 119 19.95 3.23 22.84
C SER A 119 19.53 4.69 22.66
N LEU A 120 18.49 5.16 23.37
CA LEU A 120 17.96 6.52 23.26
C LEU A 120 18.55 7.45 24.32
N SER A 121 18.56 8.75 24.04
CA SER A 121 18.97 9.77 25.02
C SER A 121 18.00 9.79 26.20
N SER A 122 18.51 10.05 27.42
CA SER A 122 17.67 10.18 28.61
C SER A 122 16.58 11.23 28.44
N ILE A 123 16.89 12.35 27.78
CA ILE A 123 15.94 13.42 27.46
C ILE A 123 14.73 12.89 26.68
N LEU A 124 14.96 12.06 25.65
CA LEU A 124 13.88 11.49 24.86
C LEU A 124 13.09 10.46 25.67
N VAL A 125 13.76 9.61 26.44
CA VAL A 125 13.10 8.61 27.28
C VAL A 125 12.24 9.25 28.37
N ASP A 126 12.69 10.36 28.96
CA ASP A 126 11.95 11.10 29.99
C ASP A 126 10.65 11.72 29.44
N LYS A 127 10.63 12.09 28.15
CA LYS A 127 9.39 12.52 27.47
C LYS A 127 8.38 11.36 27.33
N LEU A 128 8.85 10.14 27.11
CA LEU A 128 8.02 8.95 26.83
C LEU A 128 7.56 8.23 28.10
N GLU A 129 8.36 8.28 29.17
CA GLU A 129 8.14 7.56 30.42
C GLU A 129 6.74 7.72 31.03
N PRO A 130 6.11 8.91 31.02
CA PRO A 130 4.77 9.09 31.57
C PRO A 130 3.68 8.23 30.90
N TYR A 131 3.94 7.67 29.72
CA TYR A 131 2.97 6.90 28.93
C TYR A 131 3.25 5.39 28.94
N PHE A 132 4.36 4.95 29.55
CA PHE A 132 4.72 3.54 29.61
C PHE A 132 3.68 2.71 30.38
N GLY A 133 3.29 1.58 29.81
CA GLY A 133 2.34 0.65 30.42
C GLY A 133 0.87 1.13 30.46
N LEU A 134 0.57 2.37 30.05
CA LEU A 134 -0.80 2.87 29.97
C LEU A 134 -1.55 2.19 28.82
N LYS A 135 -2.79 1.76 29.06
CA LYS A 135 -3.62 1.05 28.09
C LYS A 135 -5.07 1.52 28.13
N ARG A 136 -5.78 1.33 27.02
CA ARG A 136 -7.23 1.61 26.90
C ARG A 136 -7.53 3.06 27.28
N ASN A 137 -8.57 3.27 28.07
CA ASN A 137 -9.02 4.60 28.50
C ASN A 137 -7.94 5.37 29.26
N LEU A 138 -7.03 4.71 29.99
CA LEU A 138 -5.94 5.40 30.67
C LEU A 138 -4.93 6.01 29.68
N ALA A 139 -4.64 5.31 28.58
CA ALA A 139 -3.81 5.83 27.52
C ALA A 139 -4.49 7.03 26.83
N ALA A 140 -5.79 6.90 26.52
CA ALA A 140 -6.56 7.97 25.88
C ALA A 140 -6.69 9.22 26.79
N CYS A 141 -6.81 9.02 28.11
CA CYS A 141 -6.82 10.12 29.06
C CYS A 141 -5.44 10.79 29.14
N ALA A 142 -4.35 10.02 29.12
CA ALA A 142 -3.00 10.56 29.18
C ALA A 142 -2.70 11.50 28.00
N THR A 143 -3.15 11.17 26.78
CA THR A 143 -2.97 12.02 25.60
C THR A 143 -3.73 13.36 25.68
N ILE A 144 -4.82 13.43 26.47
CA ILE A 144 -5.59 14.66 26.69
C ILE A 144 -4.94 15.53 27.75
N GLU A 145 -4.57 14.93 28.89
CA GLU A 145 -4.04 15.67 30.03
C GLU A 145 -2.58 16.09 29.83
N ARG A 146 -1.84 15.33 29.01
CA ARG A 146 -0.43 15.58 28.68
C ARG A 146 -0.25 15.30 27.19
N SER A 147 -0.15 16.35 26.39
CA SER A 147 0.15 16.18 24.96
C SER A 147 1.59 15.68 24.83
N LEU A 148 1.78 14.46 24.33
CA LEU A 148 3.10 13.98 23.94
C LEU A 148 3.42 14.52 22.55
N GLY A 149 4.47 15.32 22.44
CA GLY A 149 4.98 15.83 21.17
C GLY A 149 6.48 15.60 21.05
N LEU A 150 6.91 15.14 19.88
CA LEU A 150 8.30 14.93 19.49
C LEU A 150 8.61 15.78 18.25
N THR A 151 9.87 16.18 18.08
CA THR A 151 10.33 16.66 16.77
C THR A 151 10.32 15.50 15.77
N LEU A 152 10.32 15.80 14.46
CA LEU A 152 10.41 14.78 13.42
C LEU A 152 11.67 13.90 13.60
N GLU A 153 12.78 14.54 13.98
CA GLU A 153 14.04 13.85 14.23
C GLU A 153 13.96 12.93 15.46
N GLU A 154 13.37 13.40 16.57
CA GLU A 154 13.12 12.57 17.75
C GLU A 154 12.21 11.38 17.43
N ALA A 155 11.16 11.59 16.64
CA ALA A 155 10.25 10.54 16.22
C ALA A 155 10.92 9.49 15.32
N ASN A 156 11.83 9.91 14.43
CA ASN A 156 12.62 9.01 13.59
C ASN A 156 13.62 8.21 14.44
N ILE A 157 14.40 8.87 15.31
CA ILE A 157 15.35 8.21 16.21
C ILE A 157 14.64 7.17 17.09
N LEU A 158 13.48 7.51 17.67
CA LEU A 158 12.66 6.58 18.44
C LEU A 158 12.23 5.37 17.61
N THR A 159 11.73 5.61 16.40
CA THR A 159 11.25 4.57 15.49
C THR A 159 12.39 3.62 15.08
N ASP A 160 13.55 4.16 14.74
CA ASP A 160 14.71 3.39 14.31
C ASP A 160 15.24 2.53 15.46
N ALA A 161 15.33 3.07 16.68
CA ALA A 161 15.73 2.31 17.85
C ALA A 161 14.80 1.12 18.13
N VAL A 162 13.48 1.33 18.07
CA VAL A 162 12.50 0.26 18.28
C VAL A 162 12.55 -0.77 17.17
N THR A 163 12.66 -0.33 15.91
CA THR A 163 12.69 -1.26 14.79
C THR A 163 13.96 -2.08 14.80
N ASN A 164 15.11 -1.49 15.11
CA ASN A 164 16.38 -2.22 15.22
C ASN A 164 16.33 -3.29 16.32
N ASP A 165 15.74 -3.00 17.49
CA ASP A 165 15.52 -4.00 18.55
C ASP A 165 14.60 -5.15 18.08
N VAL A 166 13.53 -4.85 17.34
CA VAL A 166 12.66 -5.87 16.74
C VAL A 166 13.44 -6.72 15.73
N VAL A 167 14.19 -6.09 14.83
CA VAL A 167 14.98 -6.77 13.80
C VAL A 167 16.02 -7.69 14.45
N GLU A 168 16.71 -7.26 15.52
CA GLU A 168 17.67 -8.09 16.25
C GLU A 168 17.01 -9.33 16.87
N LYS A 169 15.85 -9.14 17.50
CA LYS A 169 15.08 -10.25 18.10
C LYS A 169 14.58 -11.24 17.06
N VAL A 170 14.03 -10.73 15.95
CA VAL A 170 13.56 -11.55 14.82
C VAL A 170 14.73 -12.33 14.23
N SER A 171 15.86 -11.67 13.98
CA SER A 171 17.06 -12.27 13.41
C SER A 171 17.54 -13.46 14.26
N LYS A 172 17.75 -13.24 15.57
CA LYS A 172 18.18 -14.30 16.50
C LYS A 172 17.19 -15.46 16.55
N LYS A 173 15.89 -15.16 16.58
CA LYS A 173 14.87 -16.19 16.66
C LYS A 173 14.74 -16.97 15.35
N TYR A 174 14.83 -16.29 14.21
CA TYR A 174 14.88 -16.93 12.89
C TYR A 174 16.07 -17.87 12.80
N ASP A 175 17.28 -17.42 13.13
CA ASP A 175 18.49 -18.24 13.04
C ASP A 175 18.47 -19.43 14.01
N SER A 176 17.77 -19.32 15.13
CA SER A 176 17.55 -20.44 16.06
C SER A 176 16.52 -21.46 15.56
N ASP A 177 15.55 -21.04 14.74
CA ASP A 177 14.42 -21.88 14.31
C ASP A 177 14.56 -22.40 12.88
N LYS A 178 15.46 -21.80 12.08
CA LYS A 178 15.61 -22.12 10.67
C LYS A 178 16.09 -23.57 10.49
N ASP A 179 15.64 -24.19 9.40
CA ASP A 179 16.14 -25.50 8.99
C ASP A 179 17.64 -25.42 8.63
N GLU A 180 18.32 -26.58 8.65
CA GLU A 180 19.76 -26.69 8.42
C GLU A 180 20.19 -26.08 7.07
N ASN A 181 19.36 -26.25 6.03
CA ASN A 181 19.61 -25.76 4.67
C ASN A 181 19.16 -24.31 4.44
N ALA A 182 18.56 -23.66 5.44
CA ALA A 182 18.11 -22.28 5.32
C ALA A 182 19.26 -21.29 5.53
N LEU A 183 19.25 -20.19 4.78
CA LEU A 183 20.21 -19.10 4.92
C LEU A 183 20.09 -18.48 6.31
N ALA A 184 21.20 -17.99 6.87
CA ALA A 184 21.12 -17.13 8.05
C ALA A 184 20.30 -15.87 7.73
N PHE A 185 19.57 -15.32 8.70
CA PHE A 185 18.67 -14.19 8.49
C PHE A 185 19.36 -13.03 7.78
N ALA A 186 20.59 -12.70 8.17
CA ALA A 186 21.37 -11.62 7.55
C ALA A 186 21.67 -11.85 6.06
N SER A 187 21.74 -13.11 5.61
CA SER A 187 21.98 -13.52 4.22
C SER A 187 20.70 -13.74 3.43
N VAL A 188 19.53 -13.70 4.08
CA VAL A 188 18.24 -13.70 3.38
C VAL A 188 18.10 -12.37 2.61
N PRO A 189 17.61 -12.39 1.36
CA PRO A 189 17.35 -11.17 0.60
C PRO A 189 16.53 -10.12 1.36
N ARG A 190 16.79 -8.82 1.12
CA ARG A 190 16.24 -7.73 1.94
C ARG A 190 14.72 -7.69 1.90
N GLY A 191 14.09 -7.97 0.76
CA GLY A 191 12.63 -7.95 0.65
C GLY A 191 11.97 -9.01 1.53
N ILE A 192 12.55 -10.20 1.56
CA ILE A 192 12.09 -11.30 2.41
C ILE A 192 12.32 -10.96 3.90
N ARG A 193 13.51 -10.47 4.27
CA ARG A 193 13.79 -10.00 5.64
C ARG A 193 12.76 -8.94 6.08
N THR A 194 12.45 -8.00 5.19
CA THR A 194 11.48 -6.93 5.44
C THR A 194 10.08 -7.48 5.69
N ALA A 195 9.62 -8.44 4.87
CA ALA A 195 8.32 -9.08 5.07
C ALA A 195 8.25 -9.84 6.40
N ILE A 196 9.28 -10.64 6.74
CA ILE A 196 9.34 -11.39 8.01
C ILE A 196 9.27 -10.44 9.20
N VAL A 197 10.07 -9.36 9.18
CA VAL A 197 10.05 -8.35 10.25
C VAL A 197 8.72 -7.62 10.29
N SER A 198 8.11 -7.30 9.15
CA SER A 198 6.82 -6.61 9.11
C SER A 198 5.67 -7.44 9.72
N VAL A 199 5.67 -8.75 9.50
CA VAL A 199 4.71 -9.66 10.15
C VAL A 199 4.94 -9.70 11.66
N TRP A 200 6.19 -9.84 12.10
CA TRP A 200 6.55 -9.83 13.52
C TRP A 200 6.23 -8.49 14.18
N TYR A 201 6.49 -7.37 13.50
CA TYR A 201 6.23 -6.03 14.00
C TYR A 201 4.75 -5.85 14.32
N GLN A 202 3.85 -6.38 13.47
CA GLN A 202 2.41 -6.29 13.67
C GLN A 202 1.88 -7.23 14.76
N PHE A 203 2.36 -8.47 14.84
CA PHE A 203 1.77 -9.49 15.73
C PHE A 203 2.61 -9.83 16.96
N GLY A 204 3.82 -9.31 17.04
CA GLY A 204 4.81 -9.72 18.03
C GLY A 204 5.29 -11.14 17.76
N HIS A 205 5.14 -12.02 18.74
CA HIS A 205 5.78 -13.34 18.75
C HIS A 205 5.22 -14.30 17.69
N HIS A 206 6.08 -15.12 17.10
CA HIS A 206 5.74 -16.06 16.03
C HIS A 206 4.61 -17.07 16.33
N SER A 207 4.32 -17.31 17.62
CA SER A 207 3.20 -18.15 18.05
C SER A 207 1.83 -17.61 17.62
N ALA A 208 1.74 -16.32 17.30
CA ALA A 208 0.54 -15.71 16.74
C ALA A 208 0.33 -16.04 15.24
N TYR A 209 1.39 -16.44 14.53
CA TYR A 209 1.38 -16.75 13.10
C TYR A 209 2.23 -17.99 12.78
N PRO A 210 1.93 -19.15 13.42
CA PRO A 210 2.81 -20.31 13.42
C PRO A 210 3.03 -20.91 12.03
N LYS A 211 2.06 -20.79 11.12
CA LYS A 211 2.18 -21.26 9.73
C LYS A 211 3.18 -20.42 8.95
N PHE A 212 2.97 -19.10 8.88
CA PHE A 212 3.88 -18.20 8.17
C PHE A 212 5.31 -18.34 8.69
N TRP A 213 5.50 -18.33 10.02
CA TRP A 213 6.82 -18.52 10.62
C TRP A 213 7.43 -19.88 10.25
N GLY A 214 6.63 -20.95 10.32
CA GLY A 214 7.05 -22.30 9.95
C GLY A 214 7.41 -22.44 8.47
N PHE A 215 6.82 -21.65 7.57
CA PHE A 215 7.18 -21.64 6.16
C PHE A 215 8.48 -20.88 5.90
N VAL A 216 8.64 -19.67 6.44
CA VAL A 216 9.84 -18.83 6.19
C VAL A 216 11.12 -19.40 6.81
N THR A 217 11.00 -20.16 7.90
CA THR A 217 12.15 -20.85 8.54
C THR A 217 12.58 -22.11 7.79
N LYS A 218 11.75 -22.61 6.87
CA LYS A 218 12.00 -23.80 6.05
C LYS A 218 12.28 -23.48 4.57
N ASN A 219 12.43 -22.20 4.23
CA ASN A 219 12.51 -21.71 2.85
C ASN A 219 11.28 -22.09 1.98
N ASP A 220 10.12 -22.35 2.59
CA ASP A 220 8.88 -22.66 1.87
C ASP A 220 8.17 -21.37 1.46
N TRP A 221 8.79 -20.63 0.53
CA TRP A 221 8.32 -19.31 0.13
C TRP A 221 6.95 -19.34 -0.56
N ASP A 222 6.63 -20.42 -1.27
CA ASP A 222 5.32 -20.59 -1.92
C ASP A 222 4.20 -20.65 -0.90
N ASN A 223 4.34 -21.45 0.14
CA ASN A 223 3.33 -21.50 1.19
C ASN A 223 3.39 -20.27 2.10
N ALA A 224 4.55 -19.62 2.28
CA ALA A 224 4.63 -18.34 2.98
C ALA A 224 3.86 -17.22 2.26
N ILE A 225 4.02 -17.09 0.94
CA ILE A 225 3.27 -16.15 0.09
C ILE A 225 1.78 -16.48 0.16
N LYS A 226 1.39 -17.74 -0.02
CA LYS A 226 -0.02 -18.15 0.11
C LYS A 226 -0.56 -17.83 1.50
N GLU A 227 0.17 -18.13 2.56
CA GLU A 227 -0.26 -17.79 3.92
C GLU A 227 -0.43 -16.28 4.06
N LEU A 228 0.47 -15.42 3.57
CA LEU A 228 0.26 -13.96 3.59
C LEU A 228 -0.98 -13.54 2.78
N ARG A 229 -1.18 -14.11 1.60
CA ARG A 229 -2.39 -13.90 0.79
C ARG A 229 -3.64 -14.57 1.38
N TYR A 230 -3.56 -15.33 2.47
CA TYR A 230 -4.68 -16.04 3.11
C TYR A 230 -4.58 -16.02 4.64
N PHE A 231 -3.96 -14.98 5.20
CA PHE A 231 -3.34 -15.02 6.54
C PHE A 231 -4.32 -15.22 7.69
N TYR A 232 -5.59 -14.91 7.49
CA TYR A 232 -6.62 -14.99 8.53
C TYR A 232 -7.73 -15.96 8.14
N LYS A 233 -8.22 -16.70 9.13
CA LYS A 233 -9.31 -17.68 8.96
C LYS A 233 -10.72 -17.05 8.96
N ASN A 234 -10.88 -15.80 9.43
CA ASN A 234 -12.18 -15.12 9.51
C ASN A 234 -12.10 -13.66 8.98
N PRO A 235 -12.62 -13.37 7.78
CA PRO A 235 -12.61 -12.04 7.18
C PRO A 235 -13.41 -10.97 7.97
N ASN A 236 -14.35 -11.38 8.83
CA ASN A 236 -15.25 -10.46 9.53
C ASN A 236 -14.66 -9.81 10.78
N GLU A 237 -13.52 -10.32 11.29
CA GLU A 237 -12.79 -9.75 12.42
C GLU A 237 -11.63 -8.84 11.97
N GLN A 238 -11.53 -8.59 10.67
CA GLN A 238 -10.34 -8.05 10.05
C GLN A 238 -10.45 -6.55 9.77
N ALA A 239 -9.46 -5.79 10.24
CA ALA A 239 -9.27 -4.44 9.73
C ALA A 239 -8.74 -4.53 8.28
N ARG A 240 -9.42 -3.87 7.34
CA ARG A 240 -9.02 -3.80 5.91
C ARG A 240 -7.54 -3.40 5.72
N GLY A 241 -6.97 -2.60 6.63
CA GLY A 241 -5.56 -2.19 6.58
C GLY A 241 -4.55 -3.31 6.79
N ASP A 242 -4.88 -4.33 7.59
CA ASP A 242 -3.96 -5.44 7.88
C ASP A 242 -3.76 -6.33 6.64
N LEU A 243 -4.82 -6.53 5.87
CA LEU A 243 -4.80 -7.34 4.66
C LEU A 243 -4.00 -6.75 3.50
N ILE A 244 -4.11 -5.42 3.33
CA ILE A 244 -3.33 -4.68 2.34
C ILE A 244 -1.85 -4.89 2.66
N ARG A 245 -1.48 -4.76 3.93
CA ARG A 245 -0.11 -5.00 4.38
C ARG A 245 0.37 -6.42 4.13
N ARG A 246 -0.44 -7.45 4.45
CA ARG A 246 -0.07 -8.85 4.14
C ARG A 246 0.11 -9.08 2.63
N SER A 247 -0.72 -8.45 1.81
CA SER A 247 -0.58 -8.52 0.36
C SER A 247 0.73 -7.88 -0.10
N ASN A 248 1.05 -6.70 0.41
CA ASN A 248 2.28 -6.00 0.08
C ASN A 248 3.52 -6.77 0.55
N GLU A 249 3.46 -7.47 1.68
CA GLU A 249 4.53 -8.36 2.15
C GLU A 249 4.74 -9.55 1.22
N ALA A 250 3.65 -10.13 0.72
CA ALA A 250 3.73 -11.17 -0.28
C ALA A 250 4.29 -10.65 -1.61
N ASP A 251 3.91 -9.44 -2.03
CA ASP A 251 4.43 -8.78 -3.23
C ASP A 251 5.95 -8.59 -3.15
N ILE A 252 6.48 -8.10 -2.03
CA ILE A 252 7.95 -7.92 -1.89
C ILE A 252 8.70 -9.25 -1.82
N ILE A 253 8.13 -10.32 -1.25
CA ILE A 253 8.74 -11.66 -1.30
C ILE A 253 8.77 -12.18 -2.74
N GLU A 254 7.64 -12.10 -3.45
CA GLU A 254 7.51 -12.59 -4.84
C GLU A 254 8.47 -11.88 -5.79
N ALA A 255 8.55 -10.54 -5.69
CA ALA A 255 9.48 -9.72 -6.46
C ALA A 255 10.95 -10.05 -6.15
N THR A 256 11.28 -10.29 -4.88
CA THR A 256 12.63 -10.66 -4.45
C THR A 256 13.06 -12.02 -5.00
N LEU A 257 12.11 -12.94 -5.17
CA LEU A 257 12.35 -14.24 -5.79
C LEU A 257 12.37 -14.16 -7.33
N LEU A 258 12.22 -12.96 -7.92
CA LEU A 258 12.13 -12.71 -9.36
C LEU A 258 11.02 -13.52 -10.05
N ARG A 259 9.98 -13.91 -9.30
CA ARG A 259 8.96 -14.83 -9.80
C ARG A 259 7.95 -14.09 -10.67
N CYS A 260 8.19 -14.05 -11.98
CA CYS A 260 7.12 -13.76 -12.92
C CYS A 260 6.39 -15.04 -13.32
N ASN A 261 5.14 -15.19 -12.86
CA ASN A 261 4.30 -16.33 -13.19
C ASN A 261 3.18 -16.02 -14.20
N ARG A 262 3.14 -14.79 -14.71
CA ARG A 262 2.16 -14.30 -15.68
C ARG A 262 2.73 -14.26 -17.10
N SER A 263 1.85 -14.46 -18.06
CA SER A 263 2.07 -14.19 -19.46
C SER A 263 2.28 -12.69 -19.71
N VAL A 264 3.39 -12.30 -20.32
CA VAL A 264 3.64 -10.93 -20.79
C VAL A 264 4.42 -10.93 -22.12
N ASP A 265 4.13 -9.98 -23.01
CA ASP A 265 4.93 -9.73 -24.22
C ASP A 265 5.82 -8.49 -23.97
N VAL A 266 7.14 -8.70 -23.95
CA VAL A 266 8.13 -7.64 -23.64
C VAL A 266 9.05 -7.44 -24.83
N VAL A 267 9.15 -6.21 -25.32
CA VAL A 267 10.11 -5.81 -26.33
C VAL A 267 11.09 -4.82 -25.71
N LEU A 268 12.39 -5.04 -25.89
CA LEU A 268 13.42 -4.12 -25.46
C LEU A 268 13.96 -3.33 -26.65
N LEU A 269 14.01 -2.01 -26.51
CA LEU A 269 14.60 -1.07 -27.45
C LEU A 269 15.82 -0.42 -26.79
N ILE A 270 17.01 -0.80 -27.23
CA ILE A 270 18.28 -0.44 -26.59
C ILE A 270 19.04 0.56 -27.44
N ASP A 271 19.43 1.68 -26.84
CA ASP A 271 20.30 2.68 -27.45
C ASP A 271 21.70 2.10 -27.69
N GLU A 272 22.15 2.15 -28.95
CA GLU A 272 23.51 1.80 -29.37
C GLU A 272 24.27 2.98 -29.98
N SER A 273 23.85 4.20 -29.67
CA SER A 273 24.47 5.44 -30.16
C SER A 273 25.91 5.63 -29.66
N GLY A 274 26.59 6.62 -30.24
CA GLY A 274 27.96 6.98 -29.92
C GLY A 274 28.19 7.41 -28.47
N SER A 275 27.19 8.04 -27.83
CA SER A 275 27.27 8.49 -26.43
C SER A 275 27.36 7.32 -25.46
N VAL A 276 26.61 6.24 -25.74
CA VAL A 276 26.61 5.03 -24.91
C VAL A 276 28.01 4.43 -24.86
N GLY A 277 28.62 4.20 -26.03
CA GLY A 277 29.91 3.53 -26.16
C GLY A 277 29.84 2.02 -25.87
N SER A 278 30.82 1.27 -26.39
CA SER A 278 30.79 -0.20 -26.37
C SER A 278 30.73 -0.85 -24.99
N ILE A 279 31.33 -0.24 -23.96
CA ILE A 279 31.35 -0.78 -22.59
C ILE A 279 29.94 -0.71 -21.98
N ASN A 280 29.32 0.47 -22.01
CA ASN A 280 27.97 0.65 -21.47
C ASN A 280 26.92 -0.10 -22.29
N PHE A 281 27.12 -0.21 -23.61
CA PHE A 281 26.24 -1.04 -24.44
C PHE A 281 26.27 -2.52 -24.00
N GLN A 282 27.45 -3.02 -23.61
CA GLN A 282 27.56 -4.38 -23.07
C GLN A 282 26.81 -4.52 -21.73
N GLU A 283 26.87 -3.52 -20.85
CA GLU A 283 26.06 -3.48 -19.61
C GLU A 283 24.55 -3.51 -19.92
N SER A 284 24.08 -2.79 -20.95
CA SER A 284 22.68 -2.87 -21.41
C SER A 284 22.30 -4.26 -21.89
N LEU A 285 23.18 -4.94 -22.63
CA LEU A 285 22.93 -6.32 -23.07
C LEU A 285 22.95 -7.32 -21.90
N ASP A 286 23.82 -7.11 -20.92
CA ASP A 286 23.89 -7.96 -19.72
C ASP A 286 22.65 -7.76 -18.83
N PHE A 287 22.13 -6.54 -18.74
CA PHE A 287 20.81 -6.25 -18.18
C PHE A 287 19.71 -7.05 -18.90
N VAL A 288 19.66 -7.04 -20.23
CA VAL A 288 18.67 -7.81 -21.02
C VAL A 288 18.79 -9.32 -20.74
N LYS A 289 20.02 -9.84 -20.67
CA LYS A 289 20.28 -11.26 -20.33
C LYS A 289 19.77 -11.59 -18.94
N ASN A 290 20.07 -10.75 -17.95
CA ASN A 290 19.73 -11.00 -16.56
C ASN A 290 18.23 -10.84 -16.31
N MET A 291 17.56 -9.89 -16.97
CA MET A 291 16.09 -9.82 -17.03
C MET A 291 15.49 -11.10 -17.63
N THR A 292 16.05 -11.61 -18.74
CA THR A 292 15.58 -12.87 -19.34
C THR A 292 15.78 -14.06 -18.40
N LYS A 293 16.87 -14.07 -17.61
CA LYS A 293 17.17 -15.13 -16.63
C LYS A 293 16.17 -15.22 -15.48
N ALA A 294 15.48 -14.11 -15.18
CA ALA A 294 14.43 -14.08 -14.15
C ALA A 294 13.21 -14.96 -14.50
N PHE A 295 13.08 -15.36 -15.77
CA PHE A 295 12.00 -16.22 -16.24
C PHE A 295 12.55 -17.63 -16.47
N PRO A 296 12.13 -18.63 -15.68
CA PRO A 296 12.54 -20.00 -15.89
C PRO A 296 11.88 -20.58 -17.16
N ASP A 297 12.45 -21.64 -17.73
CA ASP A 297 12.05 -22.17 -19.06
C ASP A 297 10.55 -22.54 -19.13
N GLU A 298 9.95 -23.03 -18.05
CA GLU A 298 8.52 -23.31 -17.97
C GLU A 298 7.63 -22.06 -18.06
N LYS A 299 8.19 -20.87 -17.80
CA LYS A 299 7.52 -19.57 -17.94
C LYS A 299 7.84 -18.89 -19.27
N LEU A 300 8.83 -19.36 -20.02
CA LEU A 300 9.14 -18.89 -21.38
C LEU A 300 8.45 -19.73 -22.47
N SER A 301 8.05 -20.95 -22.14
CA SER A 301 7.55 -21.93 -23.10
C SER A 301 6.01 -21.98 -23.16
N GLY A 302 5.50 -22.48 -24.29
CA GLY A 302 4.07 -22.71 -24.52
C GLY A 302 3.28 -21.45 -24.88
N LYS A 303 1.96 -21.61 -25.05
CA LYS A 303 1.06 -20.52 -25.47
C LYS A 303 0.95 -19.39 -24.45
N ASN A 304 1.14 -19.72 -23.17
CA ASN A 304 1.06 -18.80 -22.04
C ASN A 304 2.46 -18.41 -21.50
N GLY A 305 3.52 -18.65 -22.27
CA GLY A 305 4.85 -18.19 -21.90
C GLY A 305 4.99 -16.67 -22.04
N THR A 306 5.94 -16.10 -21.32
CA THR A 306 6.50 -14.77 -21.59
C THR A 306 7.30 -14.80 -22.87
N ARG A 307 7.15 -13.76 -23.70
CA ARG A 307 7.87 -13.61 -24.97
C ARG A 307 8.72 -12.35 -24.94
N PHE A 308 9.94 -12.46 -25.45
CA PHE A 308 10.87 -11.34 -25.58
C PHE A 308 11.16 -11.01 -27.05
N GLY A 309 11.15 -9.72 -27.37
CA GLY A 309 11.73 -9.13 -28.58
C GLY A 309 12.89 -8.19 -28.22
N LEU A 310 13.85 -8.02 -29.13
CA LEU A 310 14.97 -7.11 -28.94
C LEU A 310 15.29 -6.37 -30.23
N SER A 311 15.34 -5.05 -30.12
CA SER A 311 15.80 -4.13 -31.14
C SER A 311 16.80 -3.15 -30.54
N THR A 312 17.68 -2.62 -31.39
CA THR A 312 18.57 -1.51 -31.06
C THR A 312 18.25 -0.31 -31.95
N PHE A 313 18.68 0.88 -31.52
CA PHE A 313 18.59 2.08 -32.33
C PHE A 313 19.84 2.96 -32.16
N SER A 314 20.21 3.64 -33.24
CA SER A 314 21.17 4.74 -33.23
C SER A 314 20.84 5.73 -34.35
N THR A 315 21.61 5.71 -35.44
CA THR A 315 21.28 6.39 -36.70
C THR A 315 20.10 5.71 -37.42
N SER A 316 19.87 4.43 -37.14
CA SER A 316 18.76 3.65 -37.71
C SER A 316 18.27 2.62 -36.69
N TYR A 317 17.04 2.16 -36.85
CA TYR A 317 16.48 1.05 -36.10
C TYR A 317 17.01 -0.30 -36.61
N LYS A 318 17.18 -1.27 -35.70
CA LYS A 318 17.60 -2.63 -36.04
C LYS A 318 16.97 -3.68 -35.14
N SER A 319 16.24 -4.61 -35.74
CA SER A 319 15.73 -5.80 -35.04
C SER A 319 16.77 -6.93 -34.96
N HIS A 320 16.88 -7.55 -33.79
CA HIS A 320 17.75 -8.72 -33.56
C HIS A 320 16.98 -10.02 -33.42
N PHE A 321 15.83 -9.98 -32.76
CA PHE A 321 14.86 -11.07 -32.72
C PHE A 321 13.47 -10.57 -32.29
N TYR A 322 12.46 -11.36 -32.60
CA TYR A 322 11.04 -11.12 -32.37
C TYR A 322 10.46 -12.02 -31.28
N LEU A 323 9.26 -11.65 -30.81
CA LEU A 323 8.50 -12.37 -29.78
C LEU A 323 8.30 -13.86 -30.08
N SER A 324 8.26 -14.25 -31.36
CA SER A 324 8.07 -15.63 -31.82
C SER A 324 9.35 -16.47 -31.91
N ASN A 325 10.55 -15.87 -31.86
CA ASN A 325 11.77 -16.58 -32.27
C ASN A 325 12.27 -17.62 -31.27
N TYR A 326 12.07 -17.41 -29.97
CA TYR A 326 12.61 -18.29 -28.93
C TYR A 326 11.59 -18.59 -27.84
N THR A 327 11.77 -19.72 -27.16
CA THR A 327 10.93 -20.19 -26.04
C THR A 327 11.76 -20.80 -24.91
N LYS A 328 13.09 -20.67 -25.00
CA LYS A 328 14.06 -21.21 -24.05
C LYS A 328 15.07 -20.14 -23.69
N GLN A 329 15.41 -20.07 -22.42
CA GLN A 329 16.34 -19.10 -21.87
C GLN A 329 17.70 -19.17 -22.59
N SER A 330 18.25 -20.37 -22.79
CA SER A 330 19.54 -20.56 -23.47
C SER A 330 19.59 -19.96 -24.88
N SER A 331 18.48 -20.04 -25.62
CA SER A 331 18.38 -19.52 -26.98
C SER A 331 18.34 -17.99 -27.00
N TYR A 332 17.57 -17.38 -26.08
CA TYR A 332 17.58 -15.94 -25.88
C TYR A 332 18.97 -15.43 -25.50
N LEU A 333 19.61 -16.03 -24.48
CA LEU A 333 20.95 -15.63 -24.04
C LEU A 333 22.00 -15.73 -25.16
N SER A 334 21.90 -16.76 -26.00
CA SER A 334 22.78 -16.93 -27.15
C SER A 334 22.55 -15.86 -28.22
N ALA A 335 21.28 -15.48 -28.46
CA ALA A 335 20.94 -14.43 -29.42
C ALA A 335 21.40 -13.06 -28.96
N ILE A 336 21.15 -12.71 -27.69
CA ILE A 336 21.57 -11.44 -27.09
C ILE A 336 23.10 -11.31 -27.14
N SER A 337 23.84 -12.39 -26.88
CA SER A 337 25.31 -12.38 -26.92
C SER A 337 25.92 -12.17 -28.31
N ARG A 338 25.12 -12.25 -29.39
CA ARG A 338 25.57 -11.98 -30.77
C ARG A 338 25.29 -10.55 -31.22
N VAL A 339 24.58 -9.76 -30.42
CA VAL A 339 24.28 -8.37 -30.73
C VAL A 339 25.58 -7.55 -30.67
N SER A 340 25.90 -6.86 -31.75
CA SER A 340 27.14 -6.09 -31.90
C SER A 340 26.84 -4.59 -31.88
N TYR A 341 27.64 -3.83 -31.13
CA TYR A 341 27.57 -2.37 -31.07
C TYR A 341 27.90 -1.72 -32.43
N ALA A 342 27.02 -0.88 -32.94
CA ALA A 342 27.21 -0.19 -34.22
C ALA A 342 27.57 1.31 -34.10
N SER A 343 27.39 1.94 -32.94
CA SER A 343 27.52 3.39 -32.76
C SER A 343 26.54 4.18 -33.66
N GLY A 344 26.59 5.52 -33.61
CA GLY A 344 25.74 6.39 -34.43
C GLY A 344 25.13 7.57 -33.66
N SER A 345 24.14 8.20 -34.28
CA SER A 345 23.28 9.24 -33.66
C SER A 345 22.20 8.60 -32.77
N THR A 346 21.23 9.39 -32.29
CA THR A 346 20.18 8.93 -31.36
C THR A 346 18.79 9.28 -31.92
N TYR A 347 18.36 8.60 -32.99
CA TYR A 347 17.03 8.77 -33.61
C TYR A 347 15.99 7.86 -32.94
N LEU A 348 15.55 8.27 -31.74
CA LEU A 348 14.62 7.50 -30.94
C LEU A 348 13.17 7.63 -31.42
N GLY A 349 12.78 8.79 -31.96
CA GLY A 349 11.46 9.00 -32.55
C GLY A 349 11.20 8.05 -33.70
N GLU A 350 12.10 7.99 -34.67
CA GLU A 350 12.05 7.04 -35.80
C GLU A 350 12.01 5.59 -35.32
N ALA A 351 12.85 5.22 -34.34
CA ALA A 351 12.84 3.88 -33.77
C ALA A 351 11.50 3.51 -33.09
N LEU A 352 10.82 4.47 -32.46
CA LEU A 352 9.49 4.28 -31.87
C LEU A 352 8.39 4.12 -32.94
N GLU A 353 8.54 4.72 -34.12
CA GLU A 353 7.62 4.46 -35.25
C GLU A 353 7.84 3.08 -35.84
N GLU A 354 9.11 2.71 -36.09
CA GLU A 354 9.44 1.43 -36.70
C GLU A 354 9.06 0.25 -35.81
N ILE A 355 9.37 0.31 -34.51
CA ILE A 355 9.15 -0.81 -33.59
C ILE A 355 7.69 -1.25 -33.52
N LEU A 356 6.75 -0.31 -33.71
CA LEU A 356 5.32 -0.60 -33.69
C LEU A 356 4.91 -1.51 -34.86
N THR A 357 5.37 -1.17 -36.07
CA THR A 357 5.09 -1.96 -37.28
C THR A 357 5.97 -3.19 -37.42
N ASP A 358 7.03 -3.28 -36.63
CA ASP A 358 8.06 -4.30 -36.71
C ASP A 358 7.89 -5.35 -35.62
N GLN A 359 8.06 -5.01 -34.34
CA GLN A 359 8.05 -5.97 -33.22
C GLN A 359 6.63 -6.30 -32.74
N PHE A 360 5.74 -5.31 -32.72
CA PHE A 360 4.38 -5.44 -32.18
C PHE A 360 3.36 -5.90 -33.23
N THR A 361 3.65 -7.01 -33.89
CA THR A 361 2.76 -7.61 -34.90
C THR A 361 2.46 -9.08 -34.61
N GLU A 362 1.24 -9.54 -34.93
CA GLU A 362 0.85 -10.94 -34.73
C GLU A 362 1.73 -11.90 -35.54
N GLU A 363 2.11 -11.51 -36.77
CA GLU A 363 3.03 -12.29 -37.62
C GLU A 363 4.35 -12.58 -36.91
N ARG A 364 4.82 -11.66 -36.07
CA ARG A 364 6.09 -11.77 -35.35
C ARG A 364 5.95 -12.25 -33.92
N GLY A 365 4.75 -12.69 -33.54
CA GLY A 365 4.48 -13.38 -32.29
C GLY A 365 3.84 -12.53 -31.21
N LEU A 366 3.38 -11.31 -31.51
CA LEU A 366 2.49 -10.60 -30.60
C LEU A 366 1.19 -11.38 -30.41
N ARG A 367 0.67 -11.44 -29.18
CA ARG A 367 -0.63 -12.09 -28.94
C ARG A 367 -1.80 -11.18 -29.34
N PRO A 368 -2.89 -11.76 -29.85
CA PRO A 368 -4.11 -11.02 -30.14
C PRO A 368 -4.61 -10.22 -28.93
N GLU A 369 -5.26 -9.09 -29.19
CA GLU A 369 -5.80 -8.25 -28.12
C GLU A 369 -6.79 -9.04 -27.25
N VAL A 370 -7.65 -9.86 -27.82
CA VAL A 370 -8.63 -10.62 -27.04
C VAL A 370 -8.00 -11.48 -25.93
N ASP A 371 -6.73 -11.90 -26.02
CA ASP A 371 -6.08 -12.77 -25.03
C ASP A 371 -5.79 -12.11 -23.66
N GLY A 372 -5.97 -10.79 -23.53
CA GLY A 372 -5.79 -10.10 -22.24
C GLY A 372 -4.34 -9.98 -21.75
N VAL A 373 -3.35 -10.34 -22.56
CA VAL A 373 -1.93 -10.28 -22.19
C VAL A 373 -1.39 -8.83 -22.25
N PRO A 374 -0.65 -8.35 -21.23
CA PRO A 374 0.05 -7.08 -21.29
C PRO A 374 1.15 -7.05 -22.37
N ARG A 375 1.28 -5.90 -23.04
CA ARG A 375 2.28 -5.61 -24.06
C ARG A 375 3.16 -4.47 -23.57
N ILE A 376 4.47 -4.71 -23.53
CA ILE A 376 5.41 -3.82 -22.86
C ILE A 376 6.57 -3.50 -23.78
N LEU A 377 6.87 -2.21 -23.90
CA LEU A 377 8.09 -1.70 -24.50
C LEU A 377 8.99 -1.16 -23.38
N ILE A 378 10.23 -1.63 -23.32
CA ILE A 378 11.27 -1.11 -22.42
C ILE A 378 12.30 -0.38 -23.27
N VAL A 379 12.42 0.93 -23.09
CA VAL A 379 13.37 1.80 -23.79
C VAL A 379 14.53 2.12 -22.85
N LEU A 380 15.77 1.82 -23.24
CA LEU A 380 16.99 2.27 -22.57
C LEU A 380 17.70 3.30 -23.44
N THR A 381 18.02 4.48 -22.89
CA THR A 381 18.79 5.53 -23.57
C THR A 381 19.67 6.30 -22.58
N ASP A 382 20.79 6.86 -23.07
CA ASP A 382 21.74 7.62 -22.26
C ASP A 382 21.80 9.11 -22.59
N GLY A 383 20.96 9.58 -23.53
CA GLY A 383 21.07 10.91 -24.09
C GLY A 383 19.75 11.50 -24.56
N GLU A 384 19.85 12.70 -25.13
CA GLU A 384 18.74 13.40 -25.77
C GLU A 384 18.57 12.89 -27.22
N ALA A 385 17.33 12.56 -27.59
CA ALA A 385 17.00 12.15 -28.95
C ALA A 385 17.21 13.31 -29.94
N ASN A 386 17.67 12.99 -31.15
CA ASN A 386 17.90 13.96 -32.23
C ASN A 386 16.63 14.32 -33.03
N ASP A 387 15.50 13.71 -32.71
CA ASP A 387 14.23 13.80 -33.40
C ASP A 387 13.04 13.92 -32.42
N ASN A 388 11.81 14.03 -32.95
CA ASN A 388 10.62 14.14 -32.12
C ASN A 388 10.22 12.78 -31.55
N VAL A 389 10.21 12.64 -30.23
CA VAL A 389 9.77 11.41 -29.54
C VAL A 389 8.30 11.41 -29.15
N SER A 390 7.69 12.59 -29.01
CA SER A 390 6.35 12.77 -28.45
C SER A 390 5.24 12.11 -29.28
N ILE A 391 5.23 12.35 -30.59
CA ILE A 391 4.20 11.77 -31.49
C ILE A 391 4.40 10.26 -31.66
N PRO A 392 5.62 9.76 -31.98
CA PRO A 392 5.87 8.32 -32.08
C PRO A 392 5.51 7.56 -30.80
N ALA A 393 5.92 8.06 -29.64
CA ALA A 393 5.59 7.43 -28.37
C ALA A 393 4.08 7.42 -28.09
N LYS A 394 3.37 8.50 -28.46
CA LYS A 394 1.91 8.53 -28.38
C LYS A 394 1.28 7.43 -29.23
N ASN A 395 1.75 7.24 -30.46
CA ASN A 395 1.22 6.20 -31.35
C ASN A 395 1.41 4.80 -30.76
N VAL A 396 2.58 4.52 -30.17
CA VAL A 396 2.82 3.24 -29.47
C VAL A 396 1.86 3.06 -28.28
N ARG A 397 1.63 4.10 -27.47
CA ARG A 397 0.69 4.03 -26.33
C ARG A 397 -0.76 3.88 -26.74
N ASP A 398 -1.16 4.45 -27.88
CA ASP A 398 -2.52 4.34 -28.40
C ASP A 398 -2.87 2.90 -28.82
N GLU A 399 -1.85 2.08 -29.14
CA GLU A 399 -1.96 0.63 -29.42
C GLU A 399 -1.94 -0.24 -28.13
N ASN A 400 -2.28 0.37 -26.98
CA ASN A 400 -2.33 -0.26 -25.66
C ASN A 400 -1.00 -0.90 -25.20
N ILE A 401 0.13 -0.39 -25.71
CA ILE A 401 1.47 -0.81 -25.28
C ILE A 401 1.94 0.09 -24.12
N VAL A 402 2.39 -0.54 -23.04
CA VAL A 402 2.96 0.19 -21.89
C VAL A 402 4.45 0.42 -22.11
N ILE A 403 4.88 1.68 -22.09
CA ILE A 403 6.27 2.06 -22.33
C ILE A 403 6.94 2.41 -20.99
N TYR A 404 8.00 1.66 -20.69
CA TYR A 404 8.96 1.93 -19.62
C TYR A 404 10.15 2.68 -20.23
N ALA A 405 10.44 3.89 -19.79
CA ALA A 405 11.55 4.70 -20.28
C ALA A 405 12.66 4.79 -19.23
N ILE A 406 13.85 4.28 -19.54
CA ILE A 406 15.00 4.22 -18.63
C ILE A 406 16.09 5.13 -19.18
N GLY A 407 16.33 6.22 -18.46
CA GLY A 407 17.45 7.13 -18.71
C GLY A 407 18.66 6.78 -17.86
N ILE A 408 19.85 6.77 -18.47
CA ILE A 408 21.10 6.42 -17.77
C ILE A 408 22.13 7.53 -18.00
N GLY A 409 22.70 8.09 -16.93
CA GLY A 409 23.69 9.16 -17.07
C GLY A 409 23.07 10.50 -17.51
N GLU A 410 23.49 11.06 -18.65
CA GLU A 410 23.11 12.39 -19.12
C GLU A 410 21.86 12.37 -20.04
N TYR A 411 20.76 11.80 -19.54
CA TYR A 411 19.48 11.72 -20.25
C TYR A 411 18.64 13.03 -20.17
N ASN A 412 17.69 13.20 -21.09
CA ASN A 412 16.67 14.26 -21.01
C ASN A 412 15.40 13.76 -20.30
N LEU A 413 15.17 14.21 -19.05
CA LEU A 413 14.04 13.77 -18.23
C LEU A 413 12.67 14.09 -18.85
N GLU A 414 12.52 15.21 -19.55
CA GLU A 414 11.25 15.58 -20.16
C GLU A 414 10.95 14.69 -21.37
N GLN A 415 11.95 14.35 -22.19
CA GLN A 415 11.77 13.34 -23.25
C GLN A 415 11.38 11.97 -22.69
N LEU A 416 12.00 11.51 -21.59
CA LEU A 416 11.61 10.25 -20.96
C LEU A 416 10.14 10.26 -20.51
N LYS A 417 9.66 11.38 -19.94
CA LYS A 417 8.25 11.54 -19.55
C LYS A 417 7.31 11.59 -20.76
N GLU A 418 7.75 12.17 -21.87
CA GLU A 418 6.99 12.17 -23.14
C GLU A 418 6.89 10.77 -23.75
N ILE A 419 7.89 9.91 -23.52
CA ILE A 419 7.95 8.54 -24.02
C ILE A 419 7.13 7.59 -23.14
N ALA A 420 7.36 7.63 -21.83
CA ALA A 420 6.77 6.68 -20.88
C ALA A 420 5.23 6.74 -20.84
N SER A 421 4.58 5.63 -20.49
CA SER A 421 3.12 5.59 -20.36
C SER A 421 2.58 6.32 -19.14
N SER A 422 3.41 6.52 -18.11
CA SER A 422 3.15 7.40 -16.97
C SER A 422 4.47 7.75 -16.28
N GLU A 423 4.44 8.70 -15.33
CA GLU A 423 5.63 9.05 -14.55
C GLU A 423 6.19 7.87 -13.74
N SER A 424 5.36 6.91 -13.32
CA SER A 424 5.81 5.69 -12.63
C SER A 424 6.53 4.69 -13.54
N HIS A 425 6.52 4.93 -14.85
CA HIS A 425 7.24 4.15 -15.86
C HIS A 425 8.56 4.82 -16.28
N VAL A 426 8.92 5.95 -15.68
CA VAL A 426 10.22 6.60 -15.88
C VAL A 426 11.19 6.13 -14.82
N TYR A 427 12.31 5.57 -15.24
CA TYR A 427 13.40 5.18 -14.36
C TYR A 427 14.65 5.95 -14.76
N THR A 428 15.38 6.42 -13.75
CA THR A 428 16.60 7.21 -13.96
C THR A 428 17.74 6.61 -13.17
N LEU A 429 18.83 6.32 -13.85
CA LEU A 429 20.02 5.69 -13.28
C LEU A 429 21.22 6.61 -13.47
N SER A 430 22.11 6.64 -12.49
CA SER A 430 23.32 7.48 -12.57
C SER A 430 24.35 6.85 -13.52
N THR A 431 24.43 5.52 -13.54
CA THR A 431 25.39 4.78 -14.38
C THR A 431 24.78 3.45 -14.84
N PHE A 432 25.31 2.89 -15.92
CA PHE A 432 24.89 1.58 -16.43
C PHE A 432 25.06 0.44 -15.42
N THR A 433 26.04 0.53 -14.53
CA THR A 433 26.25 -0.47 -13.46
C THR A 433 25.08 -0.55 -12.45
N GLU A 434 24.19 0.45 -12.44
CA GLU A 434 23.00 0.41 -11.60
C GLU A 434 21.88 -0.43 -12.19
N LEU A 435 21.90 -0.74 -13.50
CA LEU A 435 20.87 -1.55 -14.16
C LEU A 435 20.63 -2.87 -13.40
N GLU A 436 21.70 -3.55 -12.98
CA GLU A 436 21.63 -4.79 -12.21
C GLU A 436 20.80 -4.67 -10.92
N LYS A 437 20.85 -3.52 -10.24
CA LYS A 437 20.10 -3.28 -9.00
C LYS A 437 18.60 -3.12 -9.25
N PHE A 438 18.22 -2.78 -10.48
CA PHE A 438 16.86 -2.47 -10.88
C PHE A 438 16.20 -3.63 -11.64
N ILE A 439 16.94 -4.69 -11.98
CA ILE A 439 16.42 -5.85 -12.71
C ILE A 439 15.21 -6.45 -12.03
N SER A 440 15.28 -6.69 -10.72
CA SER A 440 14.18 -7.29 -9.97
C SER A 440 12.93 -6.43 -10.03
N MET A 441 13.13 -5.13 -9.83
CA MET A 441 12.05 -4.16 -9.81
C MET A 441 11.38 -4.03 -11.17
N LEU A 442 12.17 -3.84 -12.22
CA LEU A 442 11.66 -3.66 -13.57
C LEU A 442 11.04 -4.96 -14.10
N THR A 443 11.66 -6.10 -13.86
CA THR A 443 11.10 -7.41 -14.22
C THR A 443 9.74 -7.63 -13.57
N ALA A 444 9.62 -7.33 -12.28
CA ALA A 444 8.38 -7.53 -11.55
C ALA A 444 7.31 -6.48 -11.92
N SER A 445 7.67 -5.20 -12.07
CA SER A 445 6.78 -4.16 -12.57
C SER A 445 6.19 -4.56 -13.93
N SER A 446 7.04 -4.93 -14.89
CA SER A 446 6.60 -5.37 -16.20
C SER A 446 5.76 -6.66 -16.15
N CYS A 447 6.07 -7.60 -15.26
CA CYS A 447 5.28 -8.83 -15.12
C CYS A 447 3.85 -8.60 -14.64
N TYR A 448 3.67 -7.65 -13.73
CA TYR A 448 2.39 -7.41 -13.07
C TYR A 448 1.62 -6.22 -13.63
N GLU A 449 2.19 -5.52 -14.61
CA GLU A 449 1.58 -4.39 -15.30
C GLU A 449 0.11 -4.67 -15.67
N PRO A 450 -0.83 -3.81 -15.22
CA PRO A 450 -2.20 -3.89 -15.68
C PRO A 450 -2.26 -3.62 -17.17
N ARG A 451 -2.85 -4.54 -17.92
CA ARG A 451 -3.04 -4.35 -19.34
C ARG A 451 -4.02 -3.19 -19.59
N PRO A 452 -3.65 -2.14 -20.35
CA PRO A 452 -4.61 -1.15 -20.84
C PRO A 452 -5.65 -1.81 -21.75
N VAL A 453 -6.93 -1.53 -21.51
CA VAL A 453 -8.06 -2.07 -22.29
C VAL A 453 -8.94 -0.91 -22.74
N SER A 454 -9.29 -0.92 -24.02
CA SER A 454 -10.19 0.08 -24.59
C SER A 454 -11.64 -0.19 -24.20
N LEU A 455 -12.45 0.86 -24.07
CA LEU A 455 -13.88 0.70 -23.83
C LEU A 455 -14.54 -0.03 -25.01
N ASN A 456 -15.51 -0.89 -24.72
CA ASN A 456 -16.18 -1.81 -25.67
C ASN A 456 -15.29 -2.93 -26.24
N GLU A 457 -14.03 -3.03 -25.80
CA GLU A 457 -13.18 -4.18 -26.10
C GLU A 457 -13.65 -5.41 -25.32
N THR A 458 -13.65 -6.56 -25.98
CA THR A 458 -13.91 -7.86 -25.35
C THR A 458 -12.60 -8.61 -25.15
N ILE A 459 -12.31 -8.98 -23.90
CA ILE A 459 -11.20 -9.87 -23.56
C ILE A 459 -11.75 -11.25 -23.24
N ILE A 460 -11.10 -12.29 -23.77
CA ILE A 460 -11.35 -13.70 -23.47
C ILE A 460 -10.02 -14.36 -23.09
N THR A 461 -9.84 -14.68 -21.81
CA THR A 461 -8.54 -15.14 -21.32
C THR A 461 -8.66 -16.15 -20.19
N ASN A 462 -7.56 -16.88 -19.96
CA ASN A 462 -7.47 -17.94 -18.97
C ASN A 462 -6.79 -17.44 -17.71
N VAL A 463 -7.36 -17.72 -16.54
CA VAL A 463 -6.74 -17.45 -15.25
C VAL A 463 -6.58 -18.77 -14.49
N ALA A 464 -5.36 -19.02 -14.04
CA ALA A 464 -5.06 -20.20 -13.23
C ALA A 464 -5.44 -19.94 -11.77
N LYS A 465 -5.59 -21.01 -10.99
CA LYS A 465 -5.93 -20.94 -9.58
C LYS A 465 -5.00 -20.01 -8.80
N ASP A 466 -5.59 -19.14 -7.99
CA ASP A 466 -4.89 -18.17 -7.12
C ASP A 466 -3.95 -17.20 -7.88
N THR A 467 -4.03 -17.14 -9.21
CA THR A 467 -3.31 -16.16 -10.04
C THR A 467 -4.23 -14.99 -10.37
N TYR A 468 -3.64 -13.82 -10.63
CA TYR A 468 -4.38 -12.63 -10.98
C TYR A 468 -4.05 -12.20 -12.40
N GLN A 469 -5.07 -11.76 -13.12
CA GLN A 469 -4.91 -10.90 -14.27
C GLN A 469 -5.34 -9.48 -13.94
N TYR A 470 -4.59 -8.48 -14.40
CA TYR A 470 -4.82 -7.07 -14.13
C TYR A 470 -5.10 -6.30 -15.42
N PHE A 471 -6.10 -5.43 -15.37
CA PHE A 471 -6.56 -4.58 -16.47
C PHE A 471 -6.72 -3.15 -15.99
N SER A 472 -6.50 -2.18 -16.87
CA SER A 472 -6.75 -0.76 -16.61
C SER A 472 -7.67 -0.17 -17.69
N TYR A 473 -8.64 0.62 -17.26
CA TYR A 473 -9.61 1.29 -18.11
C TYR A 473 -9.53 2.80 -17.89
N LYS A 474 -9.43 3.57 -18.97
CA LYS A 474 -9.56 5.03 -18.93
C LYS A 474 -11.03 5.40 -19.14
N VAL A 475 -11.61 6.11 -18.18
CA VAL A 475 -13.05 6.43 -18.14
C VAL A 475 -13.22 7.92 -17.92
N LYS A 476 -14.12 8.58 -18.66
CA LYS A 476 -14.39 10.01 -18.45
C LYS A 476 -14.87 10.29 -17.03
N GLU A 477 -14.43 11.40 -16.44
CA GLU A 477 -14.88 11.85 -15.11
C GLU A 477 -16.40 12.10 -15.07
N SER A 478 -17.02 12.38 -16.23
CA SER A 478 -18.46 12.57 -16.40
C SER A 478 -19.25 11.26 -16.56
N SER A 479 -18.60 10.10 -16.65
CA SER A 479 -19.22 8.80 -16.92
C SER A 479 -18.95 7.77 -15.82
N ASN A 480 -19.76 6.72 -15.75
CA ASN A 480 -19.51 5.53 -14.93
C ASN A 480 -18.94 4.40 -15.79
N LEU A 481 -18.26 3.43 -15.19
CA LEU A 481 -17.80 2.22 -15.87
C LEU A 481 -18.73 1.05 -15.56
N GLU A 482 -19.33 0.48 -16.58
CA GLU A 482 -20.08 -0.78 -16.51
C GLU A 482 -19.17 -1.93 -16.98
N ILE A 483 -18.88 -2.88 -16.09
CA ILE A 483 -18.07 -4.07 -16.39
C ILE A 483 -19.00 -5.29 -16.40
N SER A 484 -19.00 -6.02 -17.51
CA SER A 484 -19.67 -7.30 -17.67
C SER A 484 -18.62 -8.41 -17.66
N VAL A 485 -18.78 -9.40 -16.78
CA VAL A 485 -17.92 -10.58 -16.72
C VAL A 485 -18.77 -11.84 -16.86
N ALA A 486 -18.33 -12.77 -17.71
CA ALA A 486 -18.96 -14.06 -17.91
C ALA A 486 -17.94 -15.18 -17.77
N ASP A 487 -18.21 -16.15 -16.90
CA ASP A 487 -17.43 -17.38 -16.80
C ASP A 487 -17.75 -18.27 -18.01
N LEU A 488 -16.74 -18.54 -18.83
CA LEU A 488 -16.84 -19.49 -19.94
C LEU A 488 -16.51 -20.91 -19.47
N SER A 489 -15.59 -21.03 -18.50
CA SER A 489 -15.30 -22.26 -17.75
C SER A 489 -14.72 -21.93 -16.38
N GLY A 490 -14.90 -22.83 -15.41
CA GLY A 490 -14.49 -22.58 -14.02
C GLY A 490 -15.34 -21.51 -13.34
N SER A 491 -14.77 -20.84 -12.34
CA SER A 491 -15.39 -19.72 -11.64
C SER A 491 -14.38 -18.60 -11.44
N THR A 492 -14.82 -17.34 -11.63
CA THR A 492 -13.94 -16.19 -11.47
C THR A 492 -14.42 -15.19 -10.42
N PHE A 493 -13.45 -14.48 -9.85
CA PHE A 493 -13.66 -13.41 -8.88
C PHE A 493 -13.06 -12.13 -9.43
N VAL A 494 -13.79 -11.03 -9.28
CA VAL A 494 -13.42 -9.73 -9.84
C VAL A 494 -13.22 -8.74 -8.70
N TYR A 495 -12.13 -7.99 -8.76
CA TYR A 495 -11.83 -6.91 -7.81
C TYR A 495 -11.52 -5.64 -8.56
N VAL A 496 -12.09 -4.52 -8.11
CA VAL A 496 -11.94 -3.22 -8.74
C VAL A 496 -11.33 -2.23 -7.77
N SER A 497 -10.40 -1.39 -8.22
CA SER A 497 -9.87 -0.26 -7.46
C SER A 497 -9.71 0.98 -8.34
N ARG A 498 -9.94 2.15 -7.74
CA ARG A 498 -9.73 3.45 -8.37
C ARG A 498 -8.31 3.99 -8.17
N THR A 499 -7.53 3.36 -7.29
CA THR A 499 -6.21 3.88 -6.86
C THR A 499 -5.11 2.84 -6.86
N ASN A 500 -5.42 1.58 -6.57
CA ASN A 500 -4.45 0.49 -6.58
C ASN A 500 -4.45 -0.18 -7.97
N PRO A 501 -3.32 -0.18 -8.70
CA PRO A 501 -3.20 -0.86 -9.98
C PRO A 501 -3.37 -2.38 -9.91
N HIS A 502 -3.21 -2.97 -8.73
CA HIS A 502 -3.27 -4.41 -8.52
C HIS A 502 -4.34 -4.77 -7.47
N PRO A 503 -5.63 -4.48 -7.74
CA PRO A 503 -6.67 -4.80 -6.80
C PRO A 503 -6.68 -6.30 -6.51
N SER A 504 -7.08 -6.65 -5.30
CA SER A 504 -7.16 -8.04 -4.86
C SER A 504 -8.40 -8.23 -3.99
N LYS A 505 -8.64 -9.45 -3.51
CA LYS A 505 -9.70 -9.74 -2.53
C LYS A 505 -9.64 -8.93 -1.24
N TYR A 506 -8.51 -8.30 -1.00
CA TYR A 506 -8.14 -7.62 0.23
C TYR A 506 -7.98 -6.13 0.07
N ASP A 507 -7.52 -5.72 -1.11
CA ASP A 507 -7.43 -4.33 -1.48
C ASP A 507 -8.24 -4.07 -2.73
N ASN A 508 -9.49 -3.70 -2.52
CA ASN A 508 -10.41 -3.33 -3.59
C ASN A 508 -11.45 -2.35 -3.06
N ASP A 509 -11.92 -1.50 -3.94
CA ASP A 509 -13.06 -0.66 -3.68
C ASP A 509 -14.37 -1.42 -3.83
N ILE A 510 -14.41 -2.35 -4.80
CA ILE A 510 -15.58 -3.18 -5.12
C ILE A 510 -15.07 -4.60 -5.41
N SER A 511 -15.77 -5.60 -4.86
CA SER A 511 -15.49 -7.02 -5.11
C SER A 511 -16.75 -7.74 -5.58
N PHE A 512 -16.55 -8.78 -6.38
CA PHE A 512 -17.63 -9.57 -6.93
C PHE A 512 -17.21 -11.03 -7.14
N ASN A 513 -18.12 -11.96 -6.82
CA ASN A 513 -17.92 -13.41 -6.89
C ASN A 513 -18.92 -13.99 -7.88
N LEU A 514 -18.45 -14.60 -8.98
CA LEU A 514 -19.32 -15.23 -9.97
C LEU A 514 -19.32 -16.74 -9.82
N SER A 515 -20.46 -17.23 -9.32
CA SER A 515 -20.98 -18.52 -9.73
C SER A 515 -22.51 -18.53 -9.90
N GLN A 516 -23.28 -17.64 -9.25
CA GLN A 516 -24.71 -17.42 -9.54
C GLN A 516 -25.15 -15.98 -9.15
N GLN A 517 -25.83 -15.23 -10.04
CA GLN A 517 -26.76 -14.09 -9.80
C GLN A 517 -26.48 -12.63 -10.26
N LYS A 518 -25.31 -12.19 -10.78
CA LYS A 518 -25.18 -10.77 -11.22
C LYS A 518 -24.48 -10.61 -12.57
N LYS A 519 -25.07 -9.85 -13.48
CA LYS A 519 -24.62 -9.75 -14.89
C LYS A 519 -23.66 -8.57 -15.14
N LYS A 520 -23.66 -7.54 -14.28
CA LYS A 520 -22.97 -6.25 -14.52
C LYS A 520 -22.51 -5.60 -13.21
N ILE A 521 -21.30 -5.03 -13.21
CA ILE A 521 -20.70 -4.22 -12.13
C ILE A 521 -20.67 -2.76 -12.61
N ILE A 522 -21.13 -1.81 -11.80
CA ILE A 522 -21.06 -0.38 -12.10
C ILE A 522 -20.11 0.27 -11.11
N VAL A 523 -19.13 1.00 -11.62
CA VAL A 523 -18.07 1.67 -10.87
C VAL A 523 -18.11 3.16 -11.19
N ILE A 524 -18.22 4.01 -10.16
CA ILE A 524 -18.14 5.46 -10.33
C ILE A 524 -16.68 5.90 -10.18
N PRO A 525 -16.10 6.64 -11.13
CA PRO A 525 -14.78 7.27 -10.95
C PRO A 525 -14.79 8.19 -9.72
N ALA A 526 -13.70 8.21 -8.95
CA ALA A 526 -13.62 9.08 -7.77
C ALA A 526 -13.74 10.55 -8.18
N ARG A 527 -14.79 11.26 -7.72
CA ARG A 527 -14.94 12.70 -7.98
C ARG A 527 -13.89 13.50 -7.20
N PRO A 528 -13.33 14.59 -7.76
CA PRO A 528 -12.48 15.48 -7.00
C PRO A 528 -13.24 16.07 -5.80
N ILE A 529 -12.55 16.25 -4.67
CA ILE A 529 -12.97 17.21 -3.65
C ILE A 529 -12.96 18.59 -4.33
N PRO A 530 -14.04 19.39 -4.29
CA PRO A 530 -14.07 20.69 -4.95
C PRO A 530 -12.95 21.58 -4.41
N ASP A 531 -11.95 21.89 -5.25
CA ASP A 531 -10.97 22.93 -4.96
C ASP A 531 -11.68 24.28 -5.00
N THR A 532 -11.85 24.89 -3.83
CA THR A 532 -12.51 26.20 -3.67
C THR A 532 -11.75 27.35 -4.33
N ARG A 533 -10.57 27.11 -4.92
CA ARG A 533 -9.72 28.14 -5.55
C ARG A 533 -9.71 28.14 -7.07
N ARG A 534 -10.31 27.17 -7.77
CA ARG A 534 -10.33 27.15 -9.24
C ARG A 534 -11.69 27.62 -9.80
N LYS A 535 -11.66 28.70 -10.60
CA LYS A 535 -12.83 29.15 -11.38
C LYS A 535 -13.29 28.02 -12.31
N ARG A 536 -14.57 27.64 -12.22
CA ARG A 536 -15.24 26.71 -13.14
C ARG A 536 -15.05 27.21 -14.58
N SER A 537 -14.30 26.46 -15.38
CA SER A 537 -14.45 26.43 -16.83
C SER A 537 -15.33 25.22 -17.13
N THR A 538 -16.51 25.44 -17.70
CA THR A 538 -17.52 24.40 -17.93
C THR A 538 -17.20 23.47 -19.10
N ASP A 539 -16.18 23.79 -19.91
CA ASP A 539 -15.84 23.03 -21.13
C ASP A 539 -14.63 22.08 -20.98
N VAL A 540 -13.86 22.16 -19.89
CA VAL A 540 -12.62 21.36 -19.71
C VAL A 540 -12.84 20.09 -18.88
N ASP A 541 -13.96 19.98 -18.16
CA ASP A 541 -14.22 18.85 -17.26
C ASP A 541 -14.73 17.58 -18.01
N ASP A 542 -15.19 17.67 -19.28
CA ASP A 542 -15.78 16.53 -20.01
C ASP A 542 -14.75 15.62 -20.72
N GLU A 543 -13.52 16.09 -20.92
CA GLU A 543 -12.42 15.27 -21.52
C GLU A 543 -11.50 14.63 -20.48
N ARG A 544 -11.61 14.99 -19.19
CA ARG A 544 -10.75 14.38 -18.17
C ARG A 544 -11.11 12.92 -18.00
N THR A 545 -10.09 12.07 -18.02
CA THR A 545 -10.24 10.64 -17.79
C THR A 545 -9.58 10.21 -16.47
N ARG A 546 -10.08 9.12 -15.90
CA ARG A 546 -9.55 8.46 -14.71
C ARG A 546 -9.29 7.00 -15.02
N GLN A 547 -8.25 6.46 -14.38
CA GLN A 547 -7.99 5.03 -14.43
C GLN A 547 -8.84 4.29 -13.42
N ILE A 548 -9.46 3.21 -13.87
CA ILE A 548 -10.07 2.18 -13.02
C ILE A 548 -9.32 0.88 -13.29
N TYR A 549 -8.83 0.27 -12.22
CA TYR A 549 -8.10 -0.98 -12.29
C TYR A 549 -9.02 -2.12 -11.91
N VAL A 550 -8.92 -3.20 -12.67
CA VAL A 550 -9.72 -4.41 -12.49
C VAL A 550 -8.77 -5.59 -12.42
N SER A 551 -9.01 -6.50 -11.50
CA SER A 551 -8.37 -7.81 -11.49
C SER A 551 -9.38 -8.93 -11.57
N VAL A 552 -8.96 -10.03 -12.17
CA VAL A 552 -9.71 -11.28 -12.24
C VAL A 552 -8.83 -12.41 -11.71
N THR A 553 -9.40 -13.27 -10.86
CA THR A 553 -8.75 -14.47 -10.31
C THR A 553 -9.71 -15.66 -10.30
N SER A 554 -9.21 -16.86 -10.01
CA SER A 554 -10.02 -18.08 -9.90
C SER A 554 -9.57 -18.96 -8.75
N ASP A 555 -10.49 -19.75 -8.20
CA ASP A 555 -10.24 -20.84 -7.26
C ASP A 555 -10.10 -22.21 -7.97
N THR A 556 -10.33 -22.25 -9.28
CA THR A 556 -10.18 -23.42 -10.15
C THR A 556 -8.83 -23.42 -10.86
N GLU A 557 -8.28 -24.60 -11.14
CA GLU A 557 -6.95 -24.76 -11.77
C GLU A 557 -6.86 -24.08 -13.15
N SER A 558 -7.99 -23.98 -13.86
CA SER A 558 -8.10 -23.26 -15.12
C SER A 558 -9.53 -22.75 -15.27
N ALA A 559 -9.70 -21.44 -15.10
CA ALA A 559 -10.92 -20.75 -15.49
C ALA A 559 -10.69 -19.94 -16.76
N GLN A 560 -11.73 -19.82 -17.57
CA GLN A 560 -11.76 -18.93 -18.71
C GLN A 560 -12.92 -17.96 -18.52
N PHE A 561 -12.68 -16.68 -18.75
CA PHE A 561 -13.71 -15.65 -18.64
C PHE A 561 -13.73 -14.76 -19.87
N LYS A 562 -14.89 -14.14 -20.08
CA LYS A 562 -15.07 -12.99 -20.95
C LYS A 562 -15.25 -11.74 -20.07
N ILE A 563 -14.50 -10.67 -20.31
CA ILE A 563 -14.75 -9.34 -19.73
C ILE A 563 -14.99 -8.32 -20.84
N GLU A 564 -15.95 -7.44 -20.61
CA GLU A 564 -16.31 -6.33 -21.48
C GLU A 564 -16.64 -5.12 -20.59
N ALA A 565 -16.06 -3.96 -20.88
CA ALA A 565 -16.28 -2.75 -20.06
C ALA A 565 -16.67 -1.56 -20.93
N ASN A 566 -17.74 -0.87 -20.52
CA ASN A 566 -18.39 0.18 -21.30
C ASN A 566 -18.63 1.41 -20.42
N GLU A 567 -18.61 2.60 -21.02
CA GLU A 567 -19.10 3.80 -20.34
C GLU A 567 -20.62 3.71 -20.15
N CYS A 568 -21.09 4.08 -18.97
CA CYS A 568 -22.51 4.23 -18.69
C CYS A 568 -22.83 5.63 -18.16
N ASN A 569 -23.95 6.17 -18.63
CA ASN A 569 -24.50 7.42 -18.15
C ASN A 569 -24.77 7.34 -16.63
N PRO A 570 -24.24 8.27 -15.81
CA PRO A 570 -24.45 8.26 -14.36
C PRO A 570 -25.91 8.38 -13.91
N LEU A 571 -26.81 8.87 -14.78
CA LEU A 571 -28.26 8.90 -14.51
C LEU A 571 -28.92 7.52 -14.59
N ASN A 572 -28.31 6.59 -15.33
CA ASN A 572 -28.91 5.28 -15.65
C ASN A 572 -28.22 4.11 -14.94
N CYS A 573 -26.96 4.29 -14.51
CA CYS A 573 -26.18 3.25 -13.83
C CYS A 573 -25.69 3.74 -12.47
N THR A 574 -26.29 3.23 -11.40
CA THR A 574 -25.85 3.48 -10.01
C THR A 574 -24.72 2.54 -9.60
N GLU A 575 -23.74 3.03 -8.82
CA GLU A 575 -22.64 2.21 -8.30
C GLU A 575 -23.14 0.92 -7.61
N GLY A 576 -22.47 -0.20 -7.88
CA GLY A 576 -22.79 -1.48 -7.28
C GLY A 576 -22.95 -2.57 -8.33
N THR A 577 -23.74 -3.59 -8.01
CA THR A 577 -23.94 -4.76 -8.87
C THR A 577 -25.40 -4.87 -9.30
N ASN A 578 -25.68 -5.00 -10.58
CA ASN A 578 -27.05 -5.19 -11.07
C ASN A 578 -27.51 -6.63 -10.77
N GLU A 579 -28.40 -6.78 -9.80
CA GLU A 579 -29.12 -8.03 -9.54
C GLU A 579 -30.20 -8.25 -10.62
N ILE A 580 -30.42 -9.50 -11.02
CA ILE A 580 -31.61 -9.85 -11.81
C ILE A 580 -32.80 -9.82 -10.85
N PRO A 581 -33.88 -9.05 -11.09
CA PRO A 581 -35.11 -9.20 -10.32
C PRO A 581 -35.64 -10.63 -10.52
N THR A 582 -35.73 -11.42 -9.46
CA THR A 582 -36.44 -12.70 -9.50
C THR A 582 -37.92 -12.43 -9.78
N THR A 583 -38.34 -12.60 -11.03
CA THR A 583 -39.75 -12.56 -11.45
C THR A 583 -40.47 -13.86 -11.06
N GLN A 584 -41.30 -13.83 -10.02
CA GLN A 584 -42.77 -13.96 -10.13
C GLN A 584 -43.45 -13.99 -8.73
N PRO A 585 -44.68 -13.45 -8.61
CA PRO A 585 -45.46 -13.44 -7.38
C PRO A 585 -46.18 -14.78 -7.16
N PRO A 586 -46.46 -15.21 -5.92
CA PRO A 586 -47.38 -16.32 -5.72
C PRO A 586 -48.81 -15.88 -6.05
N THR A 587 -49.35 -16.48 -7.10
CA THR A 587 -50.78 -16.54 -7.40
C THR A 587 -51.56 -17.14 -6.24
N THR A 588 -52.60 -16.42 -5.84
CA THR A 588 -53.91 -16.89 -5.33
C THR A 588 -54.03 -18.35 -4.89
N HIS A 589 -54.29 -18.55 -3.59
CA HIS A 589 -55.21 -19.59 -3.13
C HIS A 589 -56.29 -18.99 -2.23
N LEU A 590 -57.52 -19.13 -2.72
CA LEU A 590 -58.78 -18.89 -2.06
C LEU A 590 -59.01 -20.00 -1.02
N SER A 591 -59.35 -19.64 0.22
CA SER A 591 -60.19 -20.45 1.13
C SER A 591 -60.80 -19.57 2.21
N THR A 592 -62.09 -19.80 2.42
CA THR A 592 -63.12 -18.95 3.03
C THR A 592 -63.31 -19.14 4.53
N THR A 593 -64.05 -18.17 5.13
CA THR A 593 -64.89 -18.22 6.37
C THR A 593 -64.16 -18.26 7.73
N THR A 594 -64.49 -17.49 8.77
CA THR A 594 -65.64 -16.61 9.15
C THR A 594 -65.25 -15.82 10.43
N GLY A 595 -65.77 -14.59 10.62
CA GLY A 595 -65.97 -14.02 11.96
C GLY A 595 -65.53 -12.56 12.20
N THR A 596 -66.38 -11.60 11.84
CA THR A 596 -66.47 -10.22 12.40
C THR A 596 -67.50 -10.22 13.56
N PRO A 597 -67.77 -9.13 14.33
CA PRO A 597 -67.13 -7.81 14.39
C PRO A 597 -66.96 -7.19 15.81
N SER A 598 -66.34 -6.00 15.88
CA SER A 598 -66.88 -4.76 16.50
C SER A 598 -65.73 -3.88 17.05
N ALA A 599 -65.39 -2.80 16.35
CA ALA A 599 -65.66 -1.38 16.73
C ALA A 599 -64.61 -0.83 17.73
N THR A 600 -64.06 0.38 17.64
CA THR A 600 -64.62 1.66 17.18
C THR A 600 -63.46 2.63 16.86
N ALA A 601 -63.72 3.54 15.91
CA ALA A 601 -62.98 4.77 15.63
C ALA A 601 -62.72 5.61 16.91
N THR A 602 -61.80 6.57 16.96
CA THR A 602 -61.97 7.89 16.33
C THR A 602 -60.69 8.73 16.53
N THR A 603 -60.17 9.28 15.44
CA THR A 603 -59.71 10.68 15.21
C THR A 603 -59.76 11.64 16.44
N THR A 604 -58.88 12.65 16.64
CA THR A 604 -58.51 13.75 15.74
C THR A 604 -57.52 14.71 16.45
N THR A 605 -56.50 15.17 15.71
CA THR A 605 -55.98 16.57 15.59
C THR A 605 -55.93 17.55 16.78
N LYS A 606 -54.78 18.23 17.00
CA LYS A 606 -54.46 19.65 16.63
C LYS A 606 -53.33 20.26 17.49
N LYS A 607 -52.32 20.84 16.80
CA LYS A 607 -51.46 21.98 17.21
C LYS A 607 -52.30 23.29 17.14
N PRO A 608 -51.84 24.54 17.42
CA PRO A 608 -50.61 25.08 18.05
C PRO A 608 -50.92 26.13 19.18
N THR A 609 -49.98 26.82 19.85
CA THR A 609 -49.43 28.14 19.45
C THR A 609 -48.63 28.78 20.62
N ALA A 610 -47.58 29.53 20.25
CA ALA A 610 -46.77 30.60 20.89
C ALA A 610 -46.99 31.06 22.35
N THR A 611 -45.95 31.61 22.99
CA THR A 611 -45.68 33.09 23.13
C THR A 611 -44.37 33.33 23.91
N ALA A 612 -43.71 34.45 23.63
CA ALA A 612 -42.38 34.86 24.08
C ALA A 612 -42.38 35.89 25.24
N THR A 613 -41.17 36.08 25.82
CA THR A 613 -40.60 37.31 26.43
C THR A 613 -41.08 37.76 27.84
N PRO A 614 -40.37 38.66 28.54
CA PRO A 614 -39.04 38.56 29.15
C PRO A 614 -39.07 39.03 30.64
N THR A 615 -37.97 38.96 31.41
CA THR A 615 -37.74 39.96 32.48
C THR A 615 -36.30 39.96 33.01
N THR A 616 -35.90 41.16 33.36
CA THR A 616 -34.56 41.66 33.66
C THR A 616 -34.32 41.76 35.17
N THR A 617 -33.03 41.82 35.53
CA THR A 617 -32.43 42.48 36.73
C THR A 617 -32.72 41.94 38.13
N THR A 618 -31.65 41.58 38.86
CA THR A 618 -31.11 42.43 39.94
C THR A 618 -29.74 41.93 40.42
N LEU A 619 -28.72 42.81 40.30
CA LEU A 619 -27.51 42.74 41.11
C LEU A 619 -27.83 43.27 42.52
N LYS A 620 -27.41 42.56 43.56
CA LYS A 620 -27.04 43.16 44.85
C LYS A 620 -25.77 42.52 45.38
N SER A 621 -24.82 43.39 45.69
CA SER A 621 -23.56 43.18 46.36
C SER A 621 -23.75 42.90 47.85
N SER A 622 -22.79 42.18 48.45
CA SER A 622 -22.24 42.48 49.78
C SER A 622 -20.91 41.78 50.01
N ALA A 623 -19.86 42.60 49.91
CA ALA A 623 -18.67 42.73 50.75
C ALA A 623 -18.00 41.51 51.45
N ARG A 624 -16.76 41.28 51.00
CA ARG A 624 -15.47 41.32 51.74
C ARG A 624 -15.13 40.24 52.81
N VAL A 625 -13.94 39.64 52.64
CA VAL A 625 -12.72 39.73 53.49
C VAL A 625 -11.94 38.40 53.51
N VAL A 626 -10.80 38.39 52.80
CA VAL A 626 -9.45 37.89 53.18
C VAL A 626 -9.34 36.62 54.03
N ILE A 627 -8.80 35.53 53.43
CA ILE A 627 -7.63 34.77 53.94
C ILE A 627 -6.83 34.23 52.74
N ALA A 628 -5.89 35.03 52.23
CA ALA A 628 -4.66 34.50 51.68
C ALA A 628 -3.70 34.24 52.86
N THR A 629 -2.73 33.33 52.69
CA THR A 629 -1.69 32.93 53.67
C THR A 629 -2.03 31.72 54.56
N LYS A 630 -2.08 30.51 53.96
CA LYS A 630 -1.96 29.25 54.72
C LYS A 630 -1.08 28.16 54.11
N PHE A 631 -0.27 28.46 53.09
CA PHE A 631 0.68 27.50 52.52
C PHE A 631 2.16 27.85 52.67
N VAL A 632 2.50 29.01 53.26
CA VAL A 632 3.90 29.45 53.44
C VAL A 632 4.42 29.21 54.87
N VAL A 633 3.54 28.91 55.84
CA VAL A 633 3.94 28.72 57.26
C VAL A 633 4.32 27.26 57.60
N VAL A 634 3.92 26.28 56.78
CA VAL A 634 4.23 24.86 57.06
C VAL A 634 5.64 24.46 56.58
N CYS A 635 6.16 25.11 55.53
CA CYS A 635 7.53 24.84 55.05
C CYS A 635 8.63 25.58 55.83
N PHE A 636 8.32 26.68 56.53
CA PHE A 636 9.31 27.39 57.36
C PHE A 636 9.45 26.82 58.79
N ALA A 637 8.43 26.10 59.29
CA ALA A 637 8.49 25.48 60.62
C ALA A 637 9.27 24.13 60.65
N MET A 638 9.42 23.46 59.50
CA MET A 638 10.25 22.24 59.39
C MET A 638 11.74 22.51 59.16
N LEU A 639 12.12 23.74 58.76
CA LEU A 639 13.53 24.10 58.56
C LEU A 639 14.21 24.60 59.86
N ILE A 640 13.44 25.09 60.84
CA ILE A 640 13.96 25.58 62.13
C ILE A 640 14.13 24.43 63.15
N THR A 641 13.40 23.32 63.02
CA THR A 641 13.55 22.14 63.90
C THR A 641 14.69 21.20 63.48
N LEU A 642 15.32 21.41 62.32
CA LEU A 642 16.49 20.64 61.84
C LEU A 642 17.84 21.33 62.10
N LEU A 643 17.85 22.57 62.61
CA LEU A 643 19.07 23.31 62.95
C LEU A 643 19.39 23.36 64.46
N GLU A 644 18.53 22.83 65.34
CA GLU A 644 18.78 22.77 66.80
C GLU A 644 19.20 21.37 67.31
N ILE A 645 19.49 20.40 66.44
CA ILE A 645 20.04 19.08 66.85
C ILE A 645 21.53 18.97 66.42
N HIS A 646 22.28 20.07 66.55
CA HIS A 646 23.74 20.02 66.42
C HIS A 646 24.53 20.71 67.54
N ASP A 647 23.89 21.04 68.66
CA ASP A 647 24.57 21.32 69.93
C ASP A 647 23.76 20.75 71.09
N ILE A 648 24.05 19.48 71.46
CA ILE A 648 24.09 18.85 72.80
C ILE A 648 24.66 17.45 72.64
#